data_AF-A0A2T0S8T1-F1
#
_entry.id   AF-A0A2T0S8T1-F1
#
_cell.length_a   1.000
_cell.length_b   1.000
_cell.length_c   1.000
_cell.angle_alpha   90.00
_cell.angle_beta   90.00
_cell.angle_gamma   90.00
#
_symmetry.space_group_name_H-M   'P 1'
#
loop_
_entity.id
_entity.type
_entity.pdbx_description
1 polymer ?
#
loop_
_entity_poly.entity_id
_entity_poly.type
_entity_poly.pdbx_seq_one_letter_code
_entity_poly.pdbx_strand_id
1 'polypeptide(L)'
;MAPIQRATNIFTSGMRQDLHPSVQPAGTYVHANGFTLRFAETGGMVLTAEAPPQLQAILPYGSVVRGGALLPDERILLLLNIGGSTASPGPRRGMVAVLAGDQVSILFDDQYDPNGDRLAFPDEELVRVIVEKESASITRLYLNDTVNPPRCITLGEYPGPGTTYPRSWSVHSFTNQPPVQYDLIYFLGTVAGSCQTGFYRYTYRYSRPGVVSTPFPLSTPLTLAEKSGTVDVQLGASGITTGMGLSFRVDSPDRRWPMVELLVSYSPDGTAWSNLVVGERKAIPDNGSVTLNLTRPSGTGLSVPLSELSAQTYQQIVTRAADMVAVKHKLLFGNIQLSVPGQPPVTGVTLSPAIESMSCDDVPDLIRPPLAYTIADYTSILERQYQPRSGSVVRTRSFAVDGGLRDYRSIQYGNRRVGLRRGERYPYAVVLFDLLGQPSFAWPIGTFEVPQYYDGSSGTDAPNTPLIQITTPTGPAYRLRIMGCRVDGLQLPESILFDSTGRLIVSGFAIVRGDASGLIRHQGVVLPAISGVDNPDEISMLPDWHNTFTAQPENGRFRLLGSSAQDGKAYVHQPGWVTYHSPDLLLDGLIETQPVGANLRLVGSAHGPDNGRQGTVMLAGGKDHYYVKAYTFRPDNFRPDAPGRWKVSETSPVAYGYRLSTPTDLEKFYAENANIKFRNQLAPNMGYPTGGGFKQAKGIGQLGAWLLRLRGSSLADRGVSESQPAGVGIVNYEVATPDLNPLAANYAWTGHYQPITQAVLDDLPVTQDSVGRRTWTVSNVDVWGGDTYLCRADMARVLPQYDTAYASENDYALGLFLPIESKYNLYLRYGRRYEKVATMPQLTARDGSLPEFARGINEFQPEEWFINRGVVIKESVHTFPVLPPDTRIETSWSQGIAWSKLKTDTELLDNYRRIPAQNLFLLEGEYGAINGLITLFDNLYVGQQRAVSQVSVDLREVIPTQSGQPLSVATGREVGPAEYLSRQTGWQRRQHAWSSPRSFYFVDARQHKFFRFSQAGLEPISDRDGYHNQLLSDDLNGYTGCFDSRDDTVHLLGPLGRVAYNEVLNCFVSTHENNPSAWLDIGGVPMTQPAGEYNVVVPGRLSRNLSLSFVVNPVPGQPKTFGTGILTCSRALFDSLTNISVSTDQQPPAIIEKNRMRWREGRVWLPLRAIDGGEPLRGSTMNVTINFSNVGGQPGYWLLKWETDFRIPFRA
;
A
#
# COMPACT_ATOMS: atom_id res chain seq x y z
N MET A 1 -1.67 -76.69 -11.19
CA MET A 1 -0.39 -76.85 -11.90
C MET A 1 0.45 -75.61 -11.63
N ALA A 2 1.61 -75.77 -10.97
CA ALA A 2 2.69 -74.79 -11.01
C ALA A 2 3.56 -75.09 -12.27
N PRO A 3 4.40 -74.17 -12.79
CA PRO A 3 5.62 -73.75 -12.08
C PRO A 3 6.02 -72.27 -12.20
N ILE A 4 6.85 -71.91 -11.22
CA ILE A 4 7.64 -70.68 -11.07
C ILE A 4 8.93 -70.80 -11.89
N GLN A 5 9.33 -69.75 -12.64
CA GLN A 5 10.74 -69.46 -12.92
C GLN A 5 11.04 -67.95 -13.03
N ARG A 6 11.89 -67.52 -12.10
CA ARG A 6 12.86 -66.41 -12.01
C ARG A 6 12.95 -65.37 -13.14
N ALA A 7 12.93 -64.10 -12.73
CA ALA A 7 13.84 -63.09 -13.24
C ALA A 7 14.64 -62.51 -12.06
N THR A 8 15.97 -62.54 -12.22
CA THR A 8 16.98 -62.01 -11.30
C THR A 8 17.17 -60.53 -11.58
N ASN A 9 17.16 -59.68 -10.55
CA ASN A 9 17.80 -58.36 -10.63
C ASN A 9 19.05 -58.35 -9.76
N ILE A 10 20.14 -57.97 -10.41
CA ILE A 10 21.51 -57.88 -9.91
C ILE A 10 21.64 -56.57 -9.13
N PHE A 11 22.10 -56.62 -7.88
CA PHE A 11 22.60 -55.43 -7.19
C PHE A 11 24.13 -55.42 -7.30
N THR A 12 24.64 -54.56 -8.18
CA THR A 12 26.08 -54.30 -8.39
C THR A 12 26.56 -53.27 -7.38
N SER A 13 27.38 -53.73 -6.43
CA SER A 13 28.18 -52.98 -5.44
C SER A 13 27.43 -52.35 -4.26
N GLY A 14 27.88 -52.69 -3.05
CA GLY A 14 27.43 -52.11 -1.77
C GLY A 14 28.56 -51.40 -1.03
N MET A 15 28.39 -51.15 0.27
CA MET A 15 29.42 -50.98 1.33
C MET A 15 28.67 -50.64 2.64
N ARG A 16 28.82 -51.32 3.79
CA ARG A 16 29.97 -51.48 4.70
C ARG A 16 30.75 -50.19 4.96
N GLN A 17 30.66 -49.68 6.20
CA GLN A 17 31.70 -49.12 7.09
C GLN A 17 30.96 -48.33 8.22
N ASP A 18 31.18 -48.48 9.53
CA ASP A 18 32.38 -48.78 10.32
C ASP A 18 33.62 -48.03 9.82
N LEU A 19 33.64 -46.71 10.09
CA LEU A 19 34.85 -45.90 10.04
C LEU A 19 34.91 -44.99 11.27
N HIS A 20 36.11 -44.91 11.85
CA HIS A 20 36.46 -44.10 13.01
C HIS A 20 36.29 -42.58 12.71
N PRO A 21 35.94 -41.73 13.70
CA PRO A 21 35.60 -40.31 13.51
C PRO A 21 36.68 -39.40 12.87
N SER A 22 37.89 -39.92 12.64
CA SER A 22 39.04 -39.15 12.15
C SER A 22 39.20 -39.11 10.63
N VAL A 23 38.25 -39.66 9.85
CA VAL A 23 38.36 -39.74 8.37
C VAL A 23 37.19 -39.09 7.62
N GLN A 24 36.31 -38.35 8.30
CA GLN A 24 35.27 -37.56 7.62
C GLN A 24 35.77 -36.14 7.29
N PRO A 25 35.62 -35.64 6.05
CA PRO A 25 35.78 -34.22 5.77
C PRO A 25 34.65 -33.43 6.45
N ALA A 26 34.96 -32.26 7.00
CA ALA A 26 33.96 -31.40 7.62
C ALA A 26 32.87 -31.02 6.60
N GLY A 27 31.61 -31.33 6.91
CA GLY A 27 30.45 -30.66 6.29
C GLY A 27 29.38 -31.52 5.59
N THR A 28 29.24 -32.82 5.85
CA THR A 28 28.11 -33.58 5.26
C THR A 28 27.50 -34.59 6.21
N TYR A 29 26.49 -34.17 6.97
CA TYR A 29 25.18 -34.82 7.17
C TYR A 29 24.27 -33.78 7.87
N VAL A 30 23.19 -33.36 7.21
CA VAL A 30 22.14 -32.50 7.81
C VAL A 30 20.95 -33.38 8.16
N HIS A 31 20.47 -33.25 9.40
CA HIS A 31 19.42 -34.03 10.03
C HIS A 31 18.05 -33.81 9.36
N ALA A 32 17.30 -34.89 9.13
CA ALA A 32 15.94 -34.83 8.58
C ALA A 32 14.91 -34.86 9.73
N ASN A 33 14.33 -33.70 10.06
CA ASN A 33 13.20 -33.58 10.97
C ASN A 33 11.87 -33.66 10.19
N GLY A 34 11.38 -34.88 10.00
CA GLY A 34 10.06 -35.14 9.44
C GLY A 34 9.79 -36.64 9.37
N PHE A 35 8.71 -37.11 9.98
CA PHE A 35 8.38 -38.53 9.91
C PHE A 35 7.75 -38.87 8.55
N THR A 36 8.28 -39.88 7.85
CA THR A 36 7.76 -40.32 6.56
C THR A 36 6.85 -41.52 6.74
N LEU A 37 5.56 -41.39 6.42
CA LEU A 37 4.66 -42.53 6.27
C LEU A 37 4.78 -43.07 4.83
N ARG A 38 5.44 -44.23 4.64
CA ARG A 38 5.50 -44.91 3.33
C ARG A 38 4.46 -46.04 3.29
N PHE A 39 3.52 -45.97 2.35
CA PHE A 39 2.56 -47.04 2.08
C PHE A 39 3.09 -47.91 0.93
N ALA A 40 3.17 -49.24 1.04
CA ALA A 40 3.66 -50.06 -0.09
C ALA A 40 2.57 -50.23 -1.18
N GLU A 41 3.00 -50.39 -2.44
CA GLU A 41 2.14 -50.55 -3.64
C GLU A 41 1.20 -51.77 -3.62
N THR A 42 1.39 -52.68 -2.66
CA THR A 42 0.50 -53.82 -2.41
C THR A 42 -0.04 -53.70 -1.00
N GLY A 43 -1.34 -53.41 -0.88
CA GLY A 43 -2.05 -53.13 0.37
C GLY A 43 -1.56 -53.95 1.57
N GLY A 44 -0.89 -53.29 2.49
CA GLY A 44 -0.38 -53.88 3.71
C GLY A 44 0.54 -52.93 4.47
N MET A 45 -0.03 -52.21 5.43
CA MET A 45 0.74 -51.74 6.58
C MET A 45 0.82 -52.93 7.55
N VAL A 46 2.02 -53.42 7.87
CA VAL A 46 2.19 -54.33 9.02
C VAL A 46 2.42 -53.48 10.26
N LEU A 47 1.32 -52.97 10.83
CA LEU A 47 1.26 -52.69 12.27
C LEU A 47 1.08 -54.03 12.97
N THR A 48 2.05 -54.45 13.79
CA THR A 48 1.91 -55.67 14.59
C THR A 48 0.77 -55.52 15.58
N ALA A 49 -0.06 -56.57 15.64
CA ALA A 49 -1.39 -56.61 16.22
C ALA A 49 -1.46 -56.23 17.70
N GLU A 50 -2.15 -55.11 17.96
CA GLU A 50 -3.28 -54.96 18.90
C GLU A 50 -3.78 -53.51 18.75
N ALA A 51 -4.43 -53.22 17.61
CA ALA A 51 -5.16 -51.97 17.39
C ALA A 51 -6.66 -52.26 17.52
N PRO A 52 -7.49 -51.34 18.07
CA PRO A 52 -8.90 -51.29 17.70
C PRO A 52 -8.97 -51.04 16.18
N PRO A 53 -10.03 -51.47 15.47
CA PRO A 53 -10.07 -51.45 14.00
C PRO A 53 -10.00 -50.08 13.29
N GLN A 54 -9.68 -48.97 13.95
CA GLN A 54 -10.03 -47.62 13.48
C GLN A 54 -8.86 -46.70 13.09
N LEU A 55 -7.99 -47.15 12.20
CA LEU A 55 -7.11 -46.26 11.42
C LEU A 55 -6.61 -46.97 10.16
N GLN A 56 -7.55 -47.42 9.31
CA GLN A 56 -7.27 -47.85 7.92
C GLN A 56 -7.37 -46.67 6.93
N ALA A 57 -6.98 -45.47 7.35
CA ALA A 57 -7.00 -44.30 6.48
C ALA A 57 -5.87 -44.38 5.43
N ILE A 58 -6.25 -44.54 4.15
CA ILE A 58 -5.35 -44.48 3.00
C ILE A 58 -4.93 -43.01 2.80
N LEU A 59 -3.89 -42.55 3.50
CA LEU A 59 -3.20 -41.32 3.10
C LEU A 59 -2.55 -41.55 1.72
N PRO A 60 -2.50 -40.53 0.85
CA PRO A 60 -1.81 -40.66 -0.43
C PRO A 60 -0.35 -41.11 -0.25
N TYR A 61 0.12 -41.97 -1.15
CA TYR A 61 1.49 -42.49 -1.13
C TYR A 61 2.52 -41.35 -1.04
N GLY A 62 3.48 -41.45 -0.11
CA GLY A 62 4.55 -40.47 0.05
C GLY A 62 4.19 -39.22 0.87
N SER A 63 3.08 -39.27 1.62
CA SER A 63 2.65 -38.20 2.54
C SER A 63 3.53 -38.11 3.80
N VAL A 64 3.91 -36.88 4.15
CA VAL A 64 4.66 -36.50 5.37
C VAL A 64 3.80 -35.47 6.11
N VAL A 65 3.45 -35.72 7.38
CA VAL A 65 2.69 -34.75 8.17
C VAL A 65 3.63 -33.67 8.68
N ARG A 66 3.27 -32.41 8.48
CA ARG A 66 4.02 -31.22 8.89
C ARG A 66 3.38 -30.49 10.08
N GLY A 67 2.11 -30.72 10.34
CA GLY A 67 1.41 -30.20 11.51
C GLY A 67 -0.01 -30.73 11.57
N GLY A 68 -0.70 -30.45 12.68
CA GLY A 68 -2.09 -30.83 12.88
C GLY A 68 -2.70 -30.15 14.08
N ALA A 69 -4.03 -30.21 14.17
CA ALA A 69 -4.76 -29.75 15.34
C ALA A 69 -6.06 -30.55 15.54
N LEU A 70 -6.52 -30.65 16.78
CA LEU A 70 -7.85 -31.16 17.08
C LEU A 70 -8.89 -30.08 16.79
N LEU A 71 -9.92 -30.41 16.02
CA LEU A 71 -11.03 -29.52 15.73
C LEU A 71 -12.10 -29.61 16.84
N PRO A 72 -12.94 -28.57 17.02
CA PRO A 72 -13.96 -28.54 18.07
C PRO A 72 -15.05 -29.61 17.95
N ASP A 73 -15.11 -30.31 16.81
CA ASP A 73 -16.04 -31.41 16.52
C ASP A 73 -15.35 -32.78 16.55
N GLU A 74 -14.23 -32.89 17.26
CA GLU A 74 -13.43 -34.11 17.47
C GLU A 74 -12.75 -34.66 16.20
N ARG A 75 -12.83 -33.96 15.07
CA ARG A 75 -12.07 -34.29 13.86
C ARG A 75 -10.62 -33.85 13.99
N ILE A 76 -9.73 -34.54 13.30
CA ILE A 76 -8.29 -34.24 13.31
C ILE A 76 -7.90 -33.55 12.00
N LEU A 77 -7.34 -32.35 12.10
CA LEU A 77 -6.72 -31.64 10.97
C LEU A 77 -5.29 -32.15 10.75
N LEU A 78 -4.94 -32.44 9.50
CA LEU A 78 -3.61 -32.86 9.05
C LEU A 78 -3.09 -31.92 7.95
N LEU A 79 -1.86 -31.43 8.12
CA LEU A 79 -1.12 -30.69 7.10
C LEU A 79 -0.05 -31.61 6.53
N LEU A 80 -0.07 -31.84 5.22
CA LEU A 80 0.73 -32.88 4.56
C LEU A 80 1.64 -32.29 3.47
N ASN A 81 2.84 -32.85 3.33
CA ASN A 81 3.68 -32.75 2.13
C ASN A 81 3.68 -34.10 1.42
N ILE A 82 3.42 -34.15 0.12
CA ILE A 82 3.55 -35.36 -0.70
C ILE A 82 4.82 -35.27 -1.55
N GLY A 83 5.68 -36.28 -1.42
CA GLY A 83 6.82 -36.49 -2.32
C GLY A 83 6.41 -37.19 -3.61
N GLY A 84 6.94 -36.75 -4.76
CA GLY A 84 6.97 -37.60 -5.97
C GLY A 84 7.71 -38.91 -5.67
N SER A 85 7.25 -40.02 -6.23
CA SER A 85 7.95 -41.30 -6.07
C SER A 85 9.38 -41.21 -6.64
N THR A 86 10.29 -42.08 -6.21
CA THR A 86 11.65 -42.17 -6.78
C THR A 86 11.66 -42.45 -8.29
N ALA A 87 10.53 -42.87 -8.88
CA ALA A 87 10.36 -43.12 -10.30
C ALA A 87 9.92 -41.88 -11.11
N SER A 88 9.43 -40.82 -10.45
CA SER A 88 9.08 -39.55 -11.10
C SER A 88 9.26 -38.39 -10.11
N PRO A 89 10.39 -37.65 -10.18
CA PRO A 89 10.69 -36.54 -9.28
C PRO A 89 9.84 -35.33 -9.65
N GLY A 90 8.53 -35.44 -9.48
CA GLY A 90 7.61 -34.32 -9.55
C GLY A 90 7.81 -33.37 -8.36
N PRO A 91 7.50 -32.08 -8.52
CA PRO A 91 7.56 -31.13 -7.42
C PRO A 91 6.67 -31.56 -6.25
N ARG A 92 7.18 -31.43 -5.01
CA ARG A 92 6.44 -31.74 -3.77
C ARG A 92 5.17 -30.90 -3.67
N ARG A 93 4.07 -31.52 -3.22
CA ARG A 93 2.74 -30.88 -3.10
C ARG A 93 2.34 -30.77 -1.64
N GLY A 94 1.83 -29.62 -1.23
CA GLY A 94 1.20 -29.41 0.07
C GLY A 94 -0.29 -29.75 0.03
N MET A 95 -0.82 -30.30 1.11
CA MET A 95 -2.24 -30.62 1.24
C MET A 95 -2.76 -30.34 2.66
N VAL A 96 -4.05 -30.03 2.73
CA VAL A 96 -4.81 -29.93 3.98
C VAL A 96 -5.88 -31.01 3.97
N ALA A 97 -5.87 -31.87 4.99
CA ALA A 97 -6.82 -32.97 5.11
C ALA A 97 -7.46 -32.97 6.51
N VAL A 98 -8.67 -33.52 6.58
CA VAL A 98 -9.37 -33.76 7.85
C VAL A 98 -9.72 -35.24 7.96
N LEU A 99 -9.37 -35.82 9.10
CA LEU A 99 -9.69 -37.18 9.50
C LEU A 99 -10.90 -37.16 10.44
N ALA A 100 -11.94 -37.91 10.08
CA ALA A 100 -13.14 -38.10 10.88
C ALA A 100 -13.42 -39.61 11.00
N GLY A 101 -13.13 -40.20 12.16
CA GLY A 101 -13.10 -41.66 12.31
C GLY A 101 -12.08 -42.28 11.34
N ASP A 102 -12.55 -43.16 10.47
CA ASP A 102 -11.72 -43.87 9.47
C ASP A 102 -11.62 -43.19 8.10
N GLN A 103 -12.30 -42.05 7.92
CA GLN A 103 -12.39 -41.36 6.63
C GLN A 103 -11.45 -40.15 6.59
N VAL A 104 -10.59 -40.10 5.57
CA VAL A 104 -9.77 -38.92 5.24
C VAL A 104 -10.45 -38.14 4.13
N SER A 105 -10.70 -36.86 4.40
CA SER A 105 -11.20 -35.90 3.43
C SER A 105 -10.11 -34.88 3.11
N ILE A 106 -9.75 -34.76 1.82
CA ILE A 106 -8.82 -33.72 1.36
C ILE A 106 -9.61 -32.44 1.20
N LEU A 107 -9.26 -31.41 1.97
CA LEU A 107 -9.88 -30.08 1.89
C LEU A 107 -9.14 -29.15 0.92
N PHE A 108 -7.84 -29.35 0.75
CA PHE A 108 -7.03 -28.57 -0.17
C PHE A 108 -5.86 -29.39 -0.70
N ASP A 109 -5.53 -29.20 -1.98
CA ASP A 109 -4.37 -29.75 -2.68
C ASP A 109 -3.82 -28.69 -3.62
N ASP A 110 -2.51 -28.42 -3.52
CA ASP A 110 -1.79 -27.46 -4.35
C ASP A 110 -2.05 -27.66 -5.86
N GLN A 111 -2.34 -28.89 -6.31
CA GLN A 111 -2.56 -29.17 -7.75
C GLN A 111 -3.82 -28.50 -8.33
N TYR A 112 -4.78 -28.13 -7.48
CA TYR A 112 -6.05 -27.54 -7.87
C TYR A 112 -6.17 -26.06 -7.47
N ASP A 113 -5.07 -25.44 -7.03
CA ASP A 113 -5.03 -24.02 -6.75
C ASP A 113 -5.27 -23.22 -8.05
N PRO A 114 -6.21 -22.25 -8.06
CA PRO A 114 -6.57 -21.52 -9.28
C PRO A 114 -5.46 -20.62 -9.81
N ASN A 115 -4.46 -20.28 -8.98
CA ASN A 115 -3.34 -19.42 -9.35
C ASN A 115 -2.04 -20.24 -9.58
N GLY A 116 -2.06 -21.55 -9.32
CA GLY A 116 -0.88 -22.41 -9.35
C GLY A 116 0.09 -22.17 -8.18
N ASP A 117 -0.36 -21.47 -7.13
CA ASP A 117 0.41 -21.23 -5.91
C ASP A 117 0.52 -22.51 -5.08
N ARG A 118 1.53 -22.59 -4.20
CA ARG A 118 1.80 -23.78 -3.37
C ARG A 118 1.89 -23.44 -1.90
N LEU A 119 1.33 -24.31 -1.05
CA LEU A 119 1.50 -24.22 0.40
C LEU A 119 2.98 -24.31 0.80
N ALA A 120 3.76 -25.19 0.16
CA ALA A 120 5.21 -25.28 0.33
C ALA A 120 5.67 -25.31 1.81
N PHE A 121 5.11 -26.20 2.63
CA PHE A 121 5.52 -26.35 4.02
C PHE A 121 6.99 -26.78 4.12
N PRO A 122 7.79 -26.19 5.03
CA PRO A 122 9.21 -26.50 5.18
C PRO A 122 9.44 -27.94 5.62
N ASP A 123 10.62 -28.47 5.30
CA ASP A 123 10.92 -29.88 5.55
C ASP A 123 11.46 -30.19 6.94
N GLU A 124 11.97 -29.21 7.66
CA GLU A 124 12.67 -29.38 8.94
C GLU A 124 11.89 -28.81 10.13
N GLU A 125 10.93 -27.92 9.87
CA GLU A 125 10.15 -27.22 10.89
C GLU A 125 8.69 -27.67 10.88
N LEU A 126 8.13 -27.90 12.07
CA LEU A 126 6.72 -28.19 12.22
C LEU A 126 5.87 -26.93 11.95
N VAL A 127 4.60 -27.10 11.61
CA VAL A 127 3.66 -25.99 11.45
C VAL A 127 2.87 -25.81 12.74
N ARG A 128 2.91 -24.62 13.34
CA ARG A 128 2.06 -24.28 14.49
C ARG A 128 0.67 -23.94 13.99
N VAL A 129 -0.34 -24.53 14.62
CA VAL A 129 -1.75 -24.35 14.27
C VAL A 129 -2.51 -23.84 15.49
N ILE A 130 -3.28 -22.76 15.32
CA ILE A 130 -4.23 -22.25 16.31
C ILE A 130 -5.63 -22.40 15.73
N VAL A 131 -6.53 -23.05 16.48
CA VAL A 131 -7.92 -23.28 16.08
C VAL A 131 -8.82 -22.35 16.88
N GLU A 132 -9.59 -21.53 16.18
CA GLU A 132 -10.55 -20.60 16.78
C GLU A 132 -11.96 -20.89 16.25
N LYS A 133 -12.91 -21.12 17.16
CA LYS A 133 -14.33 -21.31 16.84
C LYS A 133 -15.10 -20.06 17.23
N GLU A 134 -15.48 -19.26 16.24
CA GLU A 134 -16.21 -18.00 16.46
C GLU A 134 -17.74 -18.22 16.49
N SER A 135 -18.22 -19.20 15.73
CA SER A 135 -19.64 -19.56 15.69
C SER A 135 -19.81 -21.03 15.28
N ALA A 136 -21.06 -21.51 15.20
CA ALA A 136 -21.34 -22.83 14.66
C ALA A 136 -20.91 -22.98 13.18
N SER A 137 -20.85 -21.87 12.43
CA SER A 137 -20.50 -21.86 11.00
C SER A 137 -19.08 -21.35 10.71
N ILE A 138 -18.40 -20.71 11.68
CA ILE A 138 -17.08 -20.10 11.48
C ILE A 138 -16.07 -20.76 12.41
N THR A 139 -15.19 -21.57 11.81
CA THR A 139 -13.98 -22.10 12.45
C THR A 139 -12.78 -21.68 11.61
N ARG A 140 -11.81 -21.00 12.22
CA ARG A 140 -10.61 -20.49 11.57
C ARG A 140 -9.36 -21.19 12.09
N LEU A 141 -8.44 -21.47 11.18
CA LEU A 141 -7.17 -22.14 11.42
C LEU A 141 -6.05 -21.17 11.10
N TYR A 142 -5.31 -20.70 12.10
CA TYR A 142 -4.14 -19.85 11.90
C TYR A 142 -2.89 -20.72 11.88
N LEU A 143 -2.05 -20.58 10.86
CA LEU A 143 -0.88 -21.41 10.59
C LEU A 143 0.39 -20.56 10.60
N ASN A 144 1.43 -21.05 11.26
CA ASN A 144 2.77 -20.46 11.19
C ASN A 144 3.85 -21.54 11.06
N ASP A 145 4.61 -21.50 9.97
CA ASP A 145 5.65 -22.50 9.64
C ASP A 145 7.07 -21.91 9.68
N THR A 146 7.24 -20.68 10.18
CA THR A 146 8.51 -19.96 10.32
C THR A 146 9.19 -19.55 9.01
N VAL A 147 8.70 -19.95 7.84
CA VAL A 147 9.35 -19.66 6.54
C VAL A 147 8.42 -18.87 5.62
N ASN A 148 7.17 -19.31 5.51
CA ASN A 148 6.15 -18.63 4.73
C ASN A 148 5.43 -17.58 5.60
N PRO A 149 4.76 -16.60 4.98
CA PRO A 149 3.89 -15.69 5.70
C PRO A 149 2.84 -16.46 6.50
N PRO A 150 2.46 -16.00 7.71
CA PRO A 150 1.38 -16.60 8.46
C PRO A 150 0.12 -16.74 7.61
N ARG A 151 -0.62 -17.83 7.81
CA ARG A 151 -1.81 -18.16 7.02
C ARG A 151 -3.04 -18.33 7.91
N CYS A 152 -4.22 -18.14 7.34
CA CYS A 152 -5.50 -18.39 7.98
C CYS A 152 -6.49 -19.04 7.00
N ILE A 153 -7.02 -20.21 7.37
CA ILE A 153 -8.02 -20.98 6.61
C ILE A 153 -9.35 -20.98 7.35
N THR A 154 -10.45 -20.62 6.68
CA THR A 154 -11.80 -20.59 7.28
C THR A 154 -12.58 -21.83 6.87
N LEU A 155 -12.67 -22.86 7.71
CA LEU A 155 -13.28 -24.15 7.32
C LEU A 155 -14.73 -24.06 6.85
N GLY A 156 -15.50 -23.09 7.34
CA GLY A 156 -16.88 -22.85 6.91
C GLY A 156 -17.03 -22.37 5.46
N GLU A 157 -15.94 -21.92 4.83
CA GLU A 157 -15.92 -21.47 3.42
C GLU A 157 -15.47 -22.59 2.46
N TYR A 158 -15.28 -23.82 2.94
CA TYR A 158 -14.86 -24.94 2.11
C TYR A 158 -15.88 -25.20 0.99
N PRO A 159 -15.48 -25.12 -0.30
CA PRO A 159 -16.39 -25.21 -1.44
C PRO A 159 -16.84 -26.64 -1.77
N GLY A 160 -16.35 -27.64 -1.04
CA GLY A 160 -16.48 -29.05 -1.41
C GLY A 160 -15.35 -29.54 -2.32
N PRO A 161 -15.29 -30.85 -2.60
CA PRO A 161 -14.28 -31.44 -3.48
C PRO A 161 -14.53 -30.98 -4.94
N GLY A 162 -13.47 -30.57 -5.64
CA GLY A 162 -13.55 -30.12 -7.03
C GLY A 162 -12.20 -30.23 -7.76
N THR A 163 -12.21 -30.05 -9.08
CA THR A 163 -11.01 -30.11 -9.93
C THR A 163 -10.25 -28.77 -10.00
N THR A 164 -10.85 -27.67 -9.54
CA THR A 164 -10.21 -26.36 -9.38
C THR A 164 -10.93 -25.61 -8.29
N TYR A 165 -10.20 -25.08 -7.31
CA TYR A 165 -10.80 -24.32 -6.21
C TYR A 165 -11.20 -22.90 -6.65
N PRO A 166 -12.25 -22.30 -6.06
CA PRO A 166 -12.57 -20.90 -6.29
C PRO A 166 -11.44 -20.01 -5.77
N ARG A 167 -11.33 -18.79 -6.32
CA ARG A 167 -10.30 -17.79 -5.94
C ARG A 167 -10.25 -17.50 -4.44
N SER A 168 -11.39 -17.54 -3.75
CA SER A 168 -11.51 -17.38 -2.30
C SER A 168 -10.93 -18.53 -1.48
N TRP A 169 -10.68 -19.69 -2.10
CA TRP A 169 -10.13 -20.90 -1.50
C TRP A 169 -8.82 -21.30 -2.19
N SER A 170 -7.85 -20.38 -2.14
CA SER A 170 -6.52 -20.50 -2.76
C SER A 170 -5.42 -20.24 -1.74
N VAL A 171 -4.17 -20.64 -2.04
CA VAL A 171 -3.00 -20.34 -1.19
C VAL A 171 -2.84 -18.84 -0.98
N HIS A 172 -3.08 -18.05 -2.03
CA HIS A 172 -3.16 -16.59 -1.96
C HIS A 172 -4.16 -16.13 -0.88
N SER A 173 -5.40 -16.62 -0.94
CA SER A 173 -6.46 -16.28 0.02
C SER A 173 -6.20 -16.81 1.44
N PHE A 174 -5.42 -17.88 1.57
CA PHE A 174 -5.01 -18.43 2.86
C PHE A 174 -3.95 -17.57 3.53
N THR A 175 -3.26 -16.67 2.85
CA THR A 175 -2.32 -15.76 3.52
C THR A 175 -3.07 -14.89 4.53
N ASN A 176 -2.51 -14.67 5.73
CA ASN A 176 -3.17 -13.91 6.80
C ASN A 176 -3.50 -12.50 6.31
N GLN A 177 -2.53 -11.86 5.63
CA GLN A 177 -2.68 -10.63 4.87
C GLN A 177 -2.39 -10.93 3.38
N PRO A 178 -3.41 -11.21 2.55
CA PRO A 178 -3.20 -11.59 1.16
C PRO A 178 -2.59 -10.45 0.34
N PRO A 179 -1.58 -10.72 -0.50
CA PRO A 179 -0.97 -9.70 -1.34
C PRO A 179 -1.97 -9.19 -2.40
N VAL A 180 -1.72 -7.99 -2.90
CA VAL A 180 -2.57 -7.30 -3.85
C VAL A 180 -1.71 -6.67 -4.94
N GLN A 181 -2.16 -6.83 -6.17
CA GLN A 181 -1.58 -6.19 -7.34
C GLN A 181 -2.55 -5.11 -7.84
N TYR A 182 -2.27 -3.84 -7.55
CA TYR A 182 -3.09 -2.76 -8.09
C TYR A 182 -2.79 -2.50 -9.56
N ASP A 183 -3.77 -1.91 -10.21
CA ASP A 183 -3.65 -1.18 -11.46
C ASP A 183 -4.39 0.16 -11.29
N LEU A 184 -4.16 1.12 -12.20
CA LEU A 184 -4.77 2.43 -12.08
C LEU A 184 -6.29 2.35 -12.31
N ILE A 185 -7.06 2.89 -11.35
CA ILE A 185 -8.47 3.18 -11.55
C ILE A 185 -8.65 4.57 -12.17
N TYR A 186 -9.52 4.69 -13.16
CA TYR A 186 -9.80 5.95 -13.82
C TYR A 186 -11.27 6.13 -14.19
N PHE A 187 -11.70 7.39 -14.23
CA PHE A 187 -13.03 7.77 -14.69
C PHE A 187 -13.16 7.47 -16.19
N LEU A 188 -14.19 6.72 -16.57
CA LEU A 188 -14.49 6.35 -17.95
C LEU A 188 -15.47 7.33 -18.60
N GLY A 189 -16.52 7.72 -17.87
CA GLY A 189 -17.59 8.57 -18.39
C GLY A 189 -18.80 8.60 -17.47
N THR A 190 -19.82 9.36 -17.87
CA THR A 190 -21.09 9.45 -17.14
C THR A 190 -22.07 8.38 -17.61
N VAL A 191 -22.81 7.78 -16.69
CA VAL A 191 -23.92 6.84 -16.95
C VAL A 191 -25.24 7.43 -16.44
N ALA A 192 -26.38 6.76 -16.63
CA ALA A 192 -27.63 7.20 -16.02
C ALA A 192 -27.57 7.05 -14.48
N GLY A 193 -28.02 8.06 -13.73
CA GLY A 193 -27.97 8.06 -12.27
C GLY A 193 -28.62 9.26 -11.62
N SER A 194 -28.39 9.43 -10.32
CA SER A 194 -28.88 10.52 -9.47
C SER A 194 -27.76 11.16 -8.63
N CYS A 195 -26.53 11.13 -9.12
CA CYS A 195 -25.41 11.81 -8.46
C CYS A 195 -25.62 13.32 -8.44
N GLN A 196 -25.14 13.97 -7.38
CA GLN A 196 -25.29 15.41 -7.16
C GLN A 196 -24.13 16.19 -7.78
N THR A 197 -24.36 17.43 -8.22
CA THR A 197 -23.30 18.36 -8.62
C THR A 197 -22.34 18.62 -7.46
N GLY A 198 -21.04 18.71 -7.73
CA GLY A 198 -20.01 18.88 -6.70
C GLY A 198 -18.76 18.09 -7.00
N PHE A 199 -18.06 17.66 -5.95
CA PHE A 199 -16.74 17.03 -6.03
C PHE A 199 -16.79 15.60 -5.50
N TYR A 200 -16.18 14.70 -6.25
CA TYR A 200 -16.09 13.28 -5.93
C TYR A 200 -14.63 12.84 -5.87
N ARG A 201 -14.27 12.09 -4.85
CA ARG A 201 -13.01 11.35 -4.78
C ARG A 201 -13.33 9.87 -4.81
N TYR A 202 -12.50 9.09 -5.48
CA TYR A 202 -12.73 7.68 -5.64
C TYR A 202 -11.47 6.88 -5.40
N THR A 203 -11.67 5.67 -4.91
CA THR A 203 -10.64 4.64 -4.80
C THR A 203 -11.32 3.28 -4.97
N TYR A 204 -10.55 2.21 -4.99
CA TYR A 204 -11.07 0.87 -4.99
C TYR A 204 -10.26 -0.04 -4.08
N ARG A 205 -10.88 -1.14 -3.66
CA ARG A 205 -10.21 -2.22 -2.94
C ARG A 205 -10.75 -3.56 -3.41
N TYR A 206 -10.02 -4.63 -3.11
CA TYR A 206 -10.49 -5.98 -3.31
C TYR A 206 -11.12 -6.52 -2.03
N SER A 207 -12.10 -7.41 -2.18
CA SER A 207 -12.77 -8.02 -1.04
C SER A 207 -13.09 -9.49 -1.26
N ARG A 208 -13.17 -10.20 -0.14
CA ARG A 208 -13.74 -11.54 -0.01
C ARG A 208 -14.39 -11.65 1.37
N PRO A 209 -15.17 -12.71 1.66
CA PRO A 209 -15.66 -12.94 3.03
C PRO A 209 -14.51 -12.91 4.04
N GLY A 210 -14.67 -12.15 5.13
CA GLY A 210 -13.69 -12.03 6.22
C GLY A 210 -12.47 -11.13 5.97
N VAL A 211 -12.16 -10.75 4.72
CA VAL A 211 -10.93 -10.00 4.39
C VAL A 211 -11.14 -8.98 3.28
N VAL A 212 -10.53 -7.80 3.45
CA VAL A 212 -10.42 -6.76 2.42
C VAL A 212 -8.96 -6.38 2.22
N SER A 213 -8.57 -6.02 1.00
CA SER A 213 -7.26 -5.41 0.75
C SER A 213 -7.22 -4.00 1.33
N THR A 214 -6.03 -3.40 1.40
CA THR A 214 -5.94 -1.94 1.61
C THR A 214 -6.64 -1.23 0.44
N PRO A 215 -7.19 -0.02 0.64
CA PRO A 215 -7.66 0.77 -0.49
C PRO A 215 -6.49 1.31 -1.32
N PHE A 216 -6.65 1.38 -2.63
CA PHE A 216 -5.72 2.11 -3.51
C PHE A 216 -5.64 3.60 -3.09
N PRO A 217 -4.56 4.35 -3.40
CA PRO A 217 -4.51 5.78 -3.13
C PRO A 217 -5.74 6.52 -3.66
N LEU A 218 -6.27 7.42 -2.85
CA LEU A 218 -7.45 8.21 -3.17
C LEU A 218 -7.16 9.13 -4.37
N SER A 219 -8.09 9.19 -5.32
CA SER A 219 -7.95 10.02 -6.51
C SER A 219 -7.98 11.52 -6.20
N THR A 220 -7.43 12.32 -7.11
CA THR A 220 -7.66 13.76 -7.13
C THR A 220 -9.16 14.05 -7.32
N PRO A 221 -9.70 15.16 -6.77
CA PRO A 221 -11.11 15.51 -6.91
C PRO A 221 -11.59 15.52 -8.37
N LEU A 222 -12.67 14.80 -8.62
CA LEU A 222 -13.44 14.79 -9.85
C LEU A 222 -14.58 15.80 -9.72
N THR A 223 -14.69 16.72 -10.67
CA THR A 223 -15.77 17.72 -10.67
C THR A 223 -16.95 17.26 -11.52
N LEU A 224 -18.13 17.13 -10.91
CA LEU A 224 -19.39 16.89 -11.61
C LEU A 224 -20.19 18.19 -11.69
N ALA A 225 -20.33 18.73 -12.89
CA ALA A 225 -21.07 19.96 -13.16
C ALA A 225 -22.46 19.69 -13.74
N GLU A 226 -23.36 20.68 -13.64
CA GLU A 226 -24.65 20.64 -14.32
C GLU A 226 -24.45 20.85 -15.83
N LYS A 227 -25.14 20.07 -16.65
CA LYS A 227 -25.11 20.21 -18.12
C LYS A 227 -26.40 20.88 -18.59
N SER A 228 -26.31 22.11 -19.09
CA SER A 228 -27.43 22.80 -19.74
C SER A 228 -27.19 22.87 -21.25
N GLY A 229 -27.75 21.93 -22.01
CA GLY A 229 -27.53 21.82 -23.46
C GLY A 229 -26.16 21.26 -23.88
N THR A 230 -25.80 21.43 -25.16
CA THR A 230 -24.63 20.77 -25.78
C THR A 230 -23.29 21.48 -25.48
N VAL A 231 -23.34 22.71 -24.97
CA VAL A 231 -22.20 23.65 -24.96
C VAL A 231 -21.96 24.32 -23.59
N ASP A 232 -23.02 24.52 -22.81
CA ASP A 232 -22.97 25.31 -21.58
C ASP A 232 -22.79 24.39 -20.38
N VAL A 233 -21.53 24.12 -20.07
CA VAL A 233 -21.10 23.39 -18.86
C VAL A 233 -20.55 24.42 -17.88
N GLN A 234 -21.19 24.54 -16.73
CA GLN A 234 -20.81 25.45 -15.66
C GLN A 234 -21.03 24.77 -14.30
N LEU A 235 -20.21 25.12 -13.30
CA LEU A 235 -20.43 24.66 -11.94
C LEU A 235 -20.95 25.81 -11.09
N GLY A 236 -22.29 25.96 -11.08
CA GLY A 236 -23.01 26.88 -10.20
C GLY A 236 -23.19 26.32 -8.80
N ALA A 237 -24.45 26.14 -8.40
CA ALA A 237 -24.78 25.56 -7.10
C ALA A 237 -24.45 24.06 -7.04
N SER A 238 -23.83 23.65 -5.93
CA SER A 238 -23.50 22.25 -5.64
C SER A 238 -24.59 21.56 -4.81
N GLY A 239 -24.62 20.23 -4.82
CA GLY A 239 -25.64 19.44 -4.13
C GLY A 239 -26.92 19.22 -4.93
N ILE A 240 -26.98 19.68 -6.19
CA ILE A 240 -28.16 19.51 -7.04
C ILE A 240 -28.12 18.10 -7.64
N THR A 241 -29.18 17.32 -7.43
CA THR A 241 -29.34 15.99 -8.04
C THR A 241 -29.38 16.11 -9.57
N THR A 242 -28.50 15.37 -10.25
CA THR A 242 -28.44 15.30 -11.72
C THR A 242 -29.09 14.01 -12.23
N GLY A 243 -29.27 13.89 -13.55
CA GLY A 243 -29.62 12.61 -14.21
C GLY A 243 -28.41 11.69 -14.48
N MET A 244 -27.24 12.01 -13.90
CA MET A 244 -25.97 11.35 -14.20
C MET A 244 -25.48 10.50 -13.03
N GLY A 245 -24.79 9.41 -13.36
CA GLY A 245 -23.93 8.62 -12.49
C GLY A 245 -22.51 8.61 -13.03
N LEU A 246 -21.55 8.11 -12.25
CA LEU A 246 -20.13 8.08 -12.60
C LEU A 246 -19.69 6.64 -12.89
N SER A 247 -18.94 6.43 -13.96
CA SER A 247 -18.38 5.12 -14.33
C SER A 247 -16.86 5.15 -14.27
N PHE A 248 -16.28 4.09 -13.73
CA PHE A 248 -14.85 3.92 -13.50
C PHE A 248 -14.39 2.59 -14.07
N ARG A 249 -13.12 2.52 -14.47
CA ARG A 249 -12.52 1.32 -15.06
C ARG A 249 -11.17 1.00 -14.42
N VAL A 250 -10.92 -0.29 -14.23
CA VAL A 250 -9.60 -0.85 -13.92
C VAL A 250 -9.25 -1.84 -15.04
N ASP A 251 -8.13 -1.62 -15.72
CA ASP A 251 -7.80 -2.37 -16.94
C ASP A 251 -7.32 -3.79 -16.65
N SER A 252 -6.43 -3.95 -15.67
CA SER A 252 -5.88 -5.26 -15.27
C SER A 252 -6.07 -5.50 -13.77
N PRO A 253 -7.30 -5.79 -13.31
CA PRO A 253 -7.54 -6.07 -11.89
C PRO A 253 -6.81 -7.35 -11.44
N ASP A 254 -6.40 -7.40 -10.16
CA ASP A 254 -5.82 -8.60 -9.55
C ASP A 254 -6.82 -9.76 -9.56
N ARG A 255 -6.54 -10.76 -10.41
CA ARG A 255 -7.43 -11.90 -10.63
C ARG A 255 -7.40 -12.93 -9.51
N ARG A 256 -6.46 -12.82 -8.57
CA ARG A 256 -6.40 -13.71 -7.40
C ARG A 256 -7.55 -13.41 -6.42
N TRP A 257 -8.11 -12.20 -6.48
CA TRP A 257 -9.27 -11.81 -5.69
C TRP A 257 -10.59 -12.16 -6.40
N PRO A 258 -11.68 -12.45 -5.65
CA PRO A 258 -12.99 -12.73 -6.24
C PRO A 258 -13.82 -11.47 -6.53
N MET A 259 -13.72 -10.43 -5.68
CA MET A 259 -14.55 -9.22 -5.77
C MET A 259 -13.71 -7.95 -5.72
N VAL A 260 -14.24 -6.89 -6.34
CA VAL A 260 -13.73 -5.53 -6.27
C VAL A 260 -14.83 -4.57 -5.81
N GLU A 261 -14.47 -3.58 -5.00
CA GLU A 261 -15.36 -2.57 -4.44
C GLU A 261 -14.89 -1.17 -4.83
N LEU A 262 -15.80 -0.38 -5.40
CA LEU A 262 -15.61 1.06 -5.60
C LEU A 262 -15.95 1.79 -4.30
N LEU A 263 -15.05 2.64 -3.83
CA LEU A 263 -15.24 3.51 -2.67
C LEU A 263 -15.23 4.96 -3.13
N VAL A 264 -16.24 5.75 -2.73
CA VAL A 264 -16.38 7.13 -3.16
C VAL A 264 -16.66 8.05 -1.99
N SER A 265 -15.98 9.19 -1.92
CA SER A 265 -16.29 10.29 -1.02
C SER A 265 -16.83 11.46 -1.82
N TYR A 266 -17.81 12.16 -1.27
CA TYR A 266 -18.48 13.29 -1.91
C TYR A 266 -18.34 14.54 -1.05
N SER A 267 -18.21 15.69 -1.72
CA SER A 267 -18.26 16.99 -1.10
C SER A 267 -18.98 17.99 -2.03
N PRO A 268 -19.95 18.78 -1.52
CA PRO A 268 -20.61 19.79 -2.34
C PRO A 268 -19.68 20.93 -2.70
N ASP A 269 -18.93 21.47 -1.75
CA ASP A 269 -18.05 22.65 -1.91
C ASP A 269 -16.56 22.29 -1.88
N GLY A 270 -16.26 20.99 -1.71
CA GLY A 270 -14.93 20.41 -1.59
C GLY A 270 -14.22 20.68 -0.25
N THR A 271 -14.84 21.41 0.69
CA THR A 271 -14.24 21.71 2.00
C THR A 271 -14.51 20.60 3.01
N ALA A 272 -15.75 20.10 3.07
CA ALA A 272 -16.17 19.02 3.95
C ALA A 272 -16.45 17.74 3.14
N TRP A 273 -15.63 16.71 3.36
CA TRP A 273 -15.74 15.43 2.66
C TRP A 273 -16.53 14.40 3.47
N SER A 274 -17.43 13.68 2.80
CA SER A 274 -18.15 12.58 3.42
C SER A 274 -17.22 11.40 3.72
N ASN A 275 -17.67 10.50 4.61
CA ASN A 275 -17.11 9.15 4.66
C ASN A 275 -17.18 8.49 3.27
N LEU A 276 -16.30 7.51 3.03
CA LEU A 276 -16.33 6.73 1.80
C LEU A 276 -17.58 5.86 1.81
N VAL A 277 -18.40 5.95 0.77
CA VAL A 277 -19.48 5.00 0.53
C VAL A 277 -19.02 3.93 -0.44
N VAL A 278 -19.51 2.70 -0.26
CA VAL A 278 -19.32 1.64 -1.27
C VAL A 278 -20.26 1.95 -2.43
N GLY A 279 -19.72 2.34 -3.59
CA GLY A 279 -20.50 2.67 -4.78
C GLY A 279 -21.11 1.43 -5.44
N GLU A 280 -20.26 0.45 -5.75
CA GLU A 280 -20.63 -0.85 -6.31
C GLU A 280 -19.64 -1.91 -5.81
N ARG A 281 -20.14 -3.13 -5.61
CA ARG A 281 -19.31 -4.34 -5.42
C ARG A 281 -19.57 -5.26 -6.60
N LYS A 282 -18.50 -5.73 -7.26
CA LYS A 282 -18.60 -6.52 -8.49
C LYS A 282 -17.61 -7.68 -8.51
N ALA A 283 -18.01 -8.79 -9.12
CA ALA A 283 -17.12 -9.93 -9.37
C ALA A 283 -16.07 -9.58 -10.42
N ILE A 284 -14.84 -10.07 -10.21
CA ILE A 284 -13.73 -9.84 -11.15
C ILE A 284 -13.83 -10.84 -12.30
N PRO A 285 -13.85 -10.39 -13.57
CA PRO A 285 -13.92 -11.30 -14.71
C PRO A 285 -12.65 -12.17 -14.81
N ASP A 286 -12.74 -13.29 -15.54
CA ASP A 286 -11.58 -14.15 -15.80
C ASP A 286 -10.54 -13.50 -16.71
N ASN A 287 -11.00 -12.63 -17.62
CA ASN A 287 -10.17 -11.88 -18.55
C ASN A 287 -10.70 -10.46 -18.77
N GLY A 288 -9.78 -9.52 -19.00
CA GLY A 288 -10.09 -8.13 -19.35
C GLY A 288 -10.27 -7.18 -18.16
N SER A 289 -10.84 -6.01 -18.44
CA SER A 289 -11.06 -4.92 -17.49
C SER A 289 -12.34 -5.08 -16.69
N VAL A 290 -12.41 -4.45 -15.52
CA VAL A 290 -13.65 -4.32 -14.74
C VAL A 290 -14.15 -2.87 -14.75
N THR A 291 -15.45 -2.68 -14.96
CA THR A 291 -16.11 -1.38 -14.91
C THR A 291 -17.03 -1.32 -13.69
N LEU A 292 -16.90 -0.26 -12.91
CA LEU A 292 -17.60 0.01 -11.65
C LEU A 292 -18.35 1.34 -11.76
N ASN A 293 -19.57 1.39 -11.25
CA ASN A 293 -20.46 2.53 -11.37
C ASN A 293 -20.90 3.06 -10.02
N LEU A 294 -21.00 4.39 -9.92
CA LEU A 294 -21.71 5.09 -8.86
C LEU A 294 -22.98 5.69 -9.46
N THR A 295 -24.14 5.13 -9.12
CA THR A 295 -25.43 5.62 -9.66
C THR A 295 -26.12 6.61 -8.74
N ARG A 296 -25.76 6.69 -7.45
CA ARG A 296 -26.31 7.62 -6.47
C ARG A 296 -25.28 7.96 -5.40
N PRO A 297 -25.35 9.14 -4.74
CA PRO A 297 -24.32 9.58 -3.77
C PRO A 297 -24.16 8.67 -2.55
N SER A 298 -25.21 7.95 -2.15
CA SER A 298 -25.17 7.01 -1.03
C SER A 298 -24.59 5.63 -1.37
N GLY A 299 -24.32 5.37 -2.66
CA GLY A 299 -23.85 4.06 -3.12
C GLY A 299 -24.79 2.91 -2.71
N THR A 300 -24.25 1.88 -2.07
CA THR A 300 -24.98 0.73 -1.52
C THR A 300 -25.53 0.98 -0.11
N GLY A 301 -25.20 2.11 0.53
CA GLY A 301 -25.55 2.42 1.92
C GLY A 301 -24.52 1.96 2.96
N LEU A 302 -23.47 1.22 2.55
CA LEU A 302 -22.33 0.90 3.41
C LEU A 302 -21.33 2.05 3.38
N SER A 303 -20.80 2.43 4.54
CA SER A 303 -19.79 3.49 4.66
C SER A 303 -18.54 3.01 5.39
N VAL A 304 -17.41 3.60 5.01
CA VAL A 304 -16.07 3.40 5.57
C VAL A 304 -15.58 4.78 6.00
N PRO A 305 -15.27 5.01 7.28
CA PRO A 305 -14.76 6.29 7.76
C PRO A 305 -13.52 6.74 7.00
N LEU A 306 -13.41 8.03 6.68
CA LEU A 306 -12.22 8.55 5.98
C LEU A 306 -10.95 8.41 6.84
N SER A 307 -11.08 8.42 8.17
CA SER A 307 -9.99 8.11 9.10
C SER A 307 -9.52 6.65 8.99
N GLU A 308 -10.38 5.73 8.55
CA GLU A 308 -10.02 4.32 8.36
C GLU A 308 -9.07 4.14 7.16
N LEU A 309 -9.10 5.00 6.14
CA LEU A 309 -8.07 5.02 5.09
C LEU A 309 -6.67 5.21 5.70
N SER A 310 -6.49 6.22 6.55
CA SER A 310 -5.20 6.47 7.20
C SER A 310 -4.78 5.31 8.12
N ALA A 311 -5.73 4.69 8.84
CA ALA A 311 -5.46 3.56 9.72
C ALA A 311 -5.25 2.22 8.99
N GLN A 312 -5.85 2.03 7.80
CA GLN A 312 -5.65 0.86 6.94
C GLN A 312 -4.37 0.96 6.10
N THR A 313 -3.89 2.17 5.82
CA THR A 313 -2.66 2.43 5.05
C THR A 313 -1.39 2.02 5.82
N TYR A 314 -1.43 1.99 7.16
CA TYR A 314 -0.29 1.63 8.01
C TYR A 314 -0.54 0.36 8.82
N GLN A 315 -0.64 -0.79 8.16
CA GLN A 315 -0.61 -2.11 8.82
C GLN A 315 0.79 -2.73 8.66
N GLN A 316 1.37 -3.29 9.71
CA GLN A 316 2.60 -4.06 9.52
C GLN A 316 2.32 -5.40 8.83
N ILE A 317 3.18 -5.77 7.89
CA ILE A 317 3.11 -7.04 7.16
C ILE A 317 4.08 -8.00 7.79
N VAL A 318 3.58 -9.00 8.48
CA VAL A 318 4.44 -10.07 8.99
C VAL A 318 4.69 -11.06 7.86
N THR A 319 5.83 -10.91 7.17
CA THR A 319 6.26 -11.84 6.10
C THR A 319 6.80 -13.15 6.66
N ARG A 320 7.30 -13.11 7.89
CA ARG A 320 7.84 -14.26 8.61
C ARG A 320 7.71 -14.00 10.10
N ALA A 321 7.37 -15.03 10.86
CA ALA A 321 7.41 -15.03 12.32
C ALA A 321 8.00 -16.34 12.82
N ALA A 322 8.94 -16.30 13.76
CA ALA A 322 9.46 -17.54 14.35
C ALA A 322 8.36 -18.28 15.14
N ASP A 323 7.43 -17.55 15.76
CA ASP A 323 6.34 -18.15 16.51
C ASP A 323 5.07 -17.28 16.53
N MET A 324 3.93 -17.91 16.85
CA MET A 324 2.60 -17.30 16.88
C MET A 324 1.78 -17.86 18.04
N VAL A 325 1.11 -16.99 18.82
CA VAL A 325 0.25 -17.41 19.94
C VAL A 325 -0.98 -16.50 20.06
N ALA A 326 -2.10 -17.05 20.52
CA ALA A 326 -3.30 -16.27 20.82
C ALA A 326 -3.42 -16.05 22.34
N VAL A 327 -3.59 -14.79 22.76
CA VAL A 327 -3.69 -14.38 24.18
C VAL A 327 -4.70 -13.26 24.30
N LYS A 328 -5.66 -13.36 25.24
CA LYS A 328 -6.65 -12.30 25.53
C LYS A 328 -7.31 -11.71 24.27
N HIS A 329 -7.76 -12.58 23.36
CA HIS A 329 -8.38 -12.19 22.08
C HIS A 329 -7.49 -11.33 21.17
N LYS A 330 -6.17 -11.56 21.18
CA LYS A 330 -5.19 -11.01 20.24
C LYS A 330 -4.30 -12.11 19.72
N LEU A 331 -3.88 -12.00 18.45
CA LEU A 331 -2.90 -12.87 17.84
C LEU A 331 -1.54 -12.17 17.87
N LEU A 332 -0.55 -12.79 18.50
CA LEU A 332 0.80 -12.26 18.68
C LEU A 332 1.82 -13.06 17.88
N PHE A 333 2.81 -12.35 17.32
CA PHE A 333 3.91 -12.89 16.54
C PHE A 333 5.24 -12.47 17.16
N GLY A 334 6.19 -13.40 17.25
CA GLY A 334 7.52 -13.16 17.81
C GLY A 334 8.63 -13.39 16.78
N ASN A 335 9.70 -12.60 16.88
CA ASN A 335 10.83 -12.60 15.93
C ASN A 335 10.31 -12.48 14.49
N ILE A 336 9.94 -11.24 14.17
CA ILE A 336 9.17 -10.92 12.97
C ILE A 336 10.08 -10.33 11.90
N GLN A 337 9.75 -10.66 10.65
CA GLN A 337 10.28 -9.98 9.48
C GLN A 337 9.13 -9.22 8.80
N LEU A 338 9.34 -7.93 8.61
CA LEU A 338 8.39 -7.02 7.99
C LEU A 338 8.71 -6.81 6.52
N SER A 339 7.67 -6.70 5.69
CA SER A 339 7.83 -6.22 4.31
C SER A 339 7.89 -4.70 4.33
N VAL A 340 9.05 -4.12 3.98
CA VAL A 340 9.17 -2.69 3.71
C VAL A 340 9.97 -2.50 2.42
N PRO A 341 9.45 -1.77 1.41
CA PRO A 341 10.21 -1.46 0.20
C PRO A 341 11.50 -0.71 0.55
N GLY A 342 12.61 -1.11 -0.07
CA GLY A 342 13.90 -0.44 0.09
C GLY A 342 13.93 0.96 -0.56
N GLN A 343 15.00 1.71 -0.30
CA GLN A 343 15.24 3.01 -0.91
C GLN A 343 15.66 2.88 -2.38
N PRO A 344 14.93 3.43 -3.37
CA PRO A 344 15.40 3.50 -4.74
C PRO A 344 16.58 4.46 -4.88
N PRO A 345 17.58 4.14 -5.74
CA PRO A 345 18.61 5.11 -6.10
C PRO A 345 17.98 6.26 -6.87
N VAL A 346 18.18 7.48 -6.39
CA VAL A 346 17.61 8.71 -6.98
C VAL A 346 18.58 9.43 -7.93
N THR A 347 19.77 8.87 -8.15
CA THR A 347 20.80 9.44 -9.02
C THR A 347 20.53 9.16 -10.49
N GLY A 348 20.70 10.15 -11.36
CA GLY A 348 20.58 9.99 -12.82
C GLY A 348 19.17 10.14 -13.38
N VAL A 349 18.19 10.53 -12.56
CA VAL A 349 16.84 10.87 -13.00
C VAL A 349 16.85 12.28 -13.63
N THR A 350 16.25 12.42 -14.81
CA THR A 350 16.05 13.72 -15.47
C THR A 350 14.58 14.06 -15.59
N LEU A 351 14.25 15.32 -15.30
CA LEU A 351 12.89 15.86 -15.40
C LEU A 351 12.85 16.81 -16.60
N SER A 352 11.96 16.56 -17.56
CA SER A 352 11.82 17.33 -18.80
C SER A 352 10.35 17.71 -19.06
N PRO A 353 10.05 18.71 -19.89
CA PRO A 353 8.65 19.09 -20.15
C PRO A 353 7.89 18.03 -20.97
N ALA A 354 6.69 17.67 -20.50
CA ALA A 354 5.71 16.94 -21.30
C ALA A 354 4.68 17.94 -21.87
N ILE A 355 4.47 17.98 -23.18
CA ILE A 355 3.58 18.95 -23.83
C ILE A 355 2.46 18.23 -24.56
N GLU A 356 1.22 18.69 -24.36
CA GLU A 356 0.03 18.19 -25.07
C GLU A 356 -0.82 19.35 -25.58
N SER A 357 -1.55 19.13 -26.68
CA SER A 357 -2.45 20.12 -27.27
C SER A 357 -3.90 19.84 -26.86
N MET A 358 -4.58 20.84 -26.31
CA MET A 358 -5.99 20.81 -25.90
C MET A 358 -6.80 21.79 -26.74
N SER A 359 -8.07 21.51 -27.08
CA SER A 359 -8.86 22.48 -27.85
C SER A 359 -9.21 23.70 -27.01
N CYS A 360 -9.25 24.86 -27.66
CA CYS A 360 -9.55 26.15 -27.05
C CYS A 360 -10.83 26.76 -27.62
N ASP A 361 -10.92 26.77 -28.94
CA ASP A 361 -12.00 27.36 -29.73
C ASP A 361 -11.96 26.75 -31.13
N ASP A 362 -13.00 26.04 -31.52
CA ASP A 362 -13.09 25.31 -32.79
C ASP A 362 -13.82 26.10 -33.88
N VAL A 363 -14.47 27.23 -33.53
CA VAL A 363 -15.25 28.06 -34.47
C VAL A 363 -14.85 29.54 -34.36
N PRO A 364 -14.13 30.12 -35.34
CA PRO A 364 -13.70 31.51 -35.31
C PRO A 364 -14.86 32.47 -35.60
N ASP A 365 -14.70 33.73 -35.16
CA ASP A 365 -15.45 34.91 -35.64
C ASP A 365 -16.99 34.87 -35.55
N LEU A 366 -17.52 34.35 -34.44
CA LEU A 366 -18.95 34.41 -34.15
C LEU A 366 -19.40 35.82 -33.77
N ILE A 367 -20.31 36.41 -34.54
CA ILE A 367 -20.84 37.76 -34.27
C ILE A 367 -22.01 37.78 -33.28
N ARG A 368 -22.42 36.62 -32.77
CA ARG A 368 -23.55 36.40 -31.84
C ARG A 368 -23.15 35.39 -30.75
N PRO A 369 -23.62 35.55 -29.50
CA PRO A 369 -23.29 34.64 -28.41
C PRO A 369 -23.89 33.23 -28.62
N PRO A 370 -23.23 32.15 -28.14
CA PRO A 370 -21.92 32.17 -27.48
C PRO A 370 -20.80 32.48 -28.49
N LEU A 371 -19.87 33.37 -28.12
CA LEU A 371 -18.88 33.94 -29.04
C LEU A 371 -17.68 33.01 -29.33
N ALA A 372 -17.61 31.87 -28.64
CA ALA A 372 -16.57 30.88 -28.84
C ALA A 372 -17.07 29.49 -28.40
N TYR A 373 -16.56 28.42 -29.02
CA TYR A 373 -17.09 27.06 -28.80
C TYR A 373 -16.02 25.98 -28.96
N THR A 374 -16.08 24.91 -28.16
CA THR A 374 -15.28 23.69 -28.36
C THR A 374 -16.23 22.55 -28.73
N ILE A 375 -15.92 21.82 -29.78
CA ILE A 375 -16.75 20.72 -30.28
C ILE A 375 -16.57 19.50 -29.38
N ALA A 376 -17.67 18.86 -29.02
CA ALA A 376 -17.65 17.54 -28.39
C ALA A 376 -17.28 16.49 -29.44
N ASP A 377 -16.33 15.62 -29.13
CA ASP A 377 -15.81 14.64 -30.10
C ASP A 377 -15.42 13.33 -29.40
N TYR A 378 -15.33 12.27 -30.19
CA TYR A 378 -14.83 10.97 -29.80
C TYR A 378 -13.31 10.96 -29.97
N THR A 379 -12.58 10.99 -28.86
CA THR A 379 -11.12 10.99 -28.87
C THR A 379 -10.56 10.14 -27.76
N SER A 380 -9.25 9.93 -27.75
CA SER A 380 -8.55 9.41 -26.57
C SER A 380 -7.46 10.37 -26.11
N ILE A 381 -7.23 10.35 -24.79
CA ILE A 381 -6.06 10.95 -24.14
C ILE A 381 -5.02 9.84 -24.00
N LEU A 382 -3.79 10.08 -24.45
CA LEU A 382 -2.70 9.10 -24.39
C LEU A 382 -1.68 9.50 -23.31
N GLU A 383 -1.39 8.61 -22.36
CA GLU A 383 -0.36 8.81 -21.33
C GLU A 383 0.78 7.82 -21.53
N ARG A 384 2.02 8.31 -21.62
CA ARG A 384 3.20 7.43 -21.70
C ARG A 384 3.50 6.81 -20.34
N GLN A 385 3.64 5.50 -20.32
CA GLN A 385 3.91 4.70 -19.14
C GLN A 385 5.41 4.45 -18.97
N TYR A 386 6.05 3.84 -19.98
CA TYR A 386 7.49 3.59 -19.97
C TYR A 386 8.00 3.20 -21.37
N GLN A 387 9.30 3.34 -21.57
CA GLN A 387 10.02 2.85 -22.74
C GLN A 387 10.36 1.36 -22.59
N PRO A 388 9.91 0.47 -23.51
CA PRO A 388 10.24 -0.95 -23.46
C PRO A 388 11.68 -1.25 -23.92
N ARG A 389 12.20 -2.40 -23.47
CA ARG A 389 13.55 -2.93 -23.77
C ARG A 389 13.82 -3.10 -25.25
N SER A 390 12.78 -3.42 -26.01
CA SER A 390 12.88 -3.59 -27.47
C SER A 390 13.29 -2.32 -28.21
N GLY A 391 13.29 -1.15 -27.54
CA GLY A 391 13.52 0.15 -28.18
C GLY A 391 12.37 0.60 -29.09
N SER A 392 11.24 -0.12 -29.08
CA SER A 392 10.05 0.15 -29.90
C SER A 392 9.23 1.35 -29.39
N VAL A 393 8.04 1.57 -29.97
CA VAL A 393 7.03 2.57 -29.55
C VAL A 393 6.84 2.55 -28.01
N VAL A 394 6.96 3.72 -27.38
CA VAL A 394 6.71 3.94 -25.94
C VAL A 394 5.37 3.31 -25.55
N ARG A 395 5.32 2.56 -24.44
CA ARG A 395 4.06 2.03 -23.92
C ARG A 395 3.17 3.19 -23.50
N THR A 396 1.96 3.24 -24.04
CA THR A 396 0.98 4.27 -23.71
C THR A 396 -0.31 3.65 -23.17
N ARG A 397 -0.92 4.31 -22.19
CA ARG A 397 -2.30 4.07 -21.76
C ARG A 397 -3.24 5.03 -22.49
N SER A 398 -4.39 4.53 -22.93
CA SER A 398 -5.38 5.31 -23.68
C SER A 398 -6.67 5.46 -22.89
N PHE A 399 -7.11 6.70 -22.67
CA PHE A 399 -8.35 7.04 -21.97
C PHE A 399 -9.35 7.60 -22.97
N ALA A 400 -10.47 6.90 -23.19
CA ALA A 400 -11.51 7.37 -24.10
C ALA A 400 -12.25 8.58 -23.53
N VAL A 401 -12.50 9.56 -24.40
CA VAL A 401 -13.39 10.71 -24.20
C VAL A 401 -14.55 10.51 -25.17
N ASP A 402 -15.64 9.95 -24.67
CA ASP A 402 -16.85 9.64 -25.43
C ASP A 402 -17.88 10.77 -25.25
N GLY A 403 -18.22 11.47 -26.33
CA GLY A 403 -19.22 12.55 -26.32
C GLY A 403 -18.87 13.75 -25.41
N GLY A 404 -17.60 13.87 -25.00
CA GLY A 404 -17.08 14.91 -24.12
C GLY A 404 -16.39 16.04 -24.87
N LEU A 405 -16.26 17.19 -24.20
CA LEU A 405 -15.51 18.34 -24.71
C LEU A 405 -13.99 18.08 -24.66
N ARG A 406 -13.23 18.66 -25.60
CA ARG A 406 -11.76 18.55 -25.67
C ARG A 406 -11.02 19.62 -24.85
N ASP A 407 -11.60 20.01 -23.73
CA ASP A 407 -11.08 21.03 -22.82
C ASP A 407 -11.48 20.75 -21.36
N TYR A 408 -11.10 21.63 -20.43
CA TYR A 408 -11.36 21.45 -18.99
C TYR A 408 -12.83 21.55 -18.57
N ARG A 409 -13.79 21.75 -19.49
CA ARG A 409 -15.22 21.52 -19.21
C ARG A 409 -15.54 20.04 -19.13
N SER A 410 -14.75 19.21 -19.79
CA SER A 410 -14.85 17.76 -19.70
C SER A 410 -14.22 17.26 -18.40
N ILE A 411 -14.92 16.34 -17.76
CA ILE A 411 -14.48 15.70 -16.52
C ILE A 411 -13.14 14.97 -16.73
N GLN A 412 -12.96 14.28 -17.87
CA GLN A 412 -11.72 13.56 -18.18
C GLN A 412 -10.52 14.52 -18.27
N TYR A 413 -10.61 15.60 -19.05
CA TYR A 413 -9.51 16.57 -19.20
C TYR A 413 -9.26 17.34 -17.89
N GLY A 414 -10.32 17.77 -17.22
CA GLY A 414 -10.23 18.47 -15.93
C GLY A 414 -9.56 17.65 -14.83
N ASN A 415 -9.63 16.32 -14.88
CA ASN A 415 -9.00 15.44 -13.91
C ASN A 415 -7.60 14.94 -14.34
N ARG A 416 -7.38 14.68 -15.65
CA ARG A 416 -6.17 14.02 -16.17
C ARG A 416 -5.11 14.95 -16.73
N ARG A 417 -5.47 16.19 -17.06
CA ARG A 417 -4.63 17.12 -17.83
C ARG A 417 -4.45 18.47 -17.16
N VAL A 418 -4.62 18.53 -15.84
CA VAL A 418 -4.21 19.70 -15.05
C VAL A 418 -2.71 19.87 -15.18
N GLY A 419 -2.30 21.05 -15.63
CA GLY A 419 -0.92 21.35 -15.99
C GLY A 419 -0.13 21.99 -14.86
N LEU A 420 1.16 22.17 -15.14
CA LEU A 420 2.10 22.93 -14.31
C LEU A 420 2.17 24.38 -14.79
N ARG A 421 2.45 25.30 -13.86
CA ARG A 421 2.66 26.72 -14.17
C ARG A 421 4.05 26.94 -14.72
N ARG A 422 4.17 27.67 -15.83
CA ARG A 422 5.47 28.01 -16.42
C ARG A 422 6.21 29.02 -15.56
N GLY A 423 7.51 28.81 -15.37
CA GLY A 423 8.34 29.62 -14.47
C GLY A 423 8.27 29.24 -12.99
N GLU A 424 7.40 28.32 -12.59
CA GLU A 424 7.40 27.77 -11.23
C GLU A 424 8.36 26.60 -11.09
N ARG A 425 8.70 26.28 -9.83
CA ARG A 425 9.54 25.13 -9.47
C ARG A 425 8.73 24.04 -8.75
N TYR A 426 8.83 22.84 -9.32
CA TYR A 426 8.29 21.51 -9.01
C TYR A 426 9.12 20.51 -8.21
N PRO A 427 9.05 20.30 -6.87
CA PRO A 427 9.75 19.15 -6.29
C PRO A 427 8.99 17.85 -6.62
N TYR A 428 9.71 16.83 -7.11
CA TYR A 428 9.17 15.51 -7.44
C TYR A 428 9.85 14.41 -6.62
N ALA A 429 9.10 13.36 -6.29
CA ALA A 429 9.57 12.18 -5.59
C ALA A 429 8.94 10.89 -6.14
N VAL A 430 9.53 9.75 -5.82
CA VAL A 430 8.96 8.42 -6.09
C VAL A 430 8.51 7.78 -4.79
N VAL A 431 7.36 7.11 -4.83
CA VAL A 431 6.82 6.29 -3.74
C VAL A 431 6.66 4.87 -4.28
N LEU A 432 7.26 3.89 -3.59
CA LEU A 432 7.04 2.47 -3.88
C LEU A 432 5.89 1.93 -3.03
N PHE A 433 5.12 1.02 -3.61
CA PHE A 433 4.03 0.31 -2.92
C PHE A 433 4.44 -1.13 -2.67
N ASP A 434 4.28 -1.60 -1.44
CA ASP A 434 4.53 -3.00 -1.11
C ASP A 434 3.43 -3.93 -1.65
N LEU A 435 3.57 -5.23 -1.40
CA LEU A 435 2.59 -6.23 -1.80
C LEU A 435 1.23 -6.13 -1.10
N LEU A 436 1.04 -5.32 -0.04
CA LEU A 436 -0.29 -5.03 0.50
C LEU A 436 -0.86 -3.72 -0.01
N GLY A 437 -0.15 -2.97 -0.86
CA GLY A 437 -0.59 -1.65 -1.33
C GLY A 437 -0.21 -0.50 -0.43
N GLN A 438 0.71 -0.69 0.52
CA GLN A 438 1.11 0.39 1.41
C GLN A 438 2.22 1.22 0.78
N PRO A 439 2.10 2.55 0.83
CA PRO A 439 3.15 3.42 0.34
C PRO A 439 4.35 3.43 1.30
N SER A 440 5.54 3.37 0.72
CA SER A 440 6.79 3.73 1.38
C SER A 440 6.92 5.26 1.53
N PHE A 441 8.00 5.70 2.17
CA PHE A 441 8.36 7.13 2.20
C PHE A 441 8.57 7.68 0.78
N ALA A 442 8.34 8.98 0.63
CA ALA A 442 8.66 9.68 -0.61
C ALA A 442 10.17 9.86 -0.76
N TRP A 443 10.71 9.47 -1.91
CA TRP A 443 12.12 9.59 -2.26
C TRP A 443 12.32 10.70 -3.30
N PRO A 444 12.86 11.88 -2.93
CA PRO A 444 13.02 13.00 -3.85
C PRO A 444 13.91 12.64 -5.05
N ILE A 445 13.40 12.87 -6.27
CA ILE A 445 14.09 12.60 -7.53
C ILE A 445 14.58 13.88 -8.23
N GLY A 446 14.22 15.05 -7.70
CA GLY A 446 14.69 16.34 -8.20
C GLY A 446 13.64 17.44 -8.11
N THR A 447 14.02 18.64 -8.53
CA THR A 447 13.12 19.78 -8.70
C THR A 447 13.05 20.13 -10.19
N PHE A 448 11.85 20.05 -10.76
CA PHE A 448 11.57 20.44 -12.13
C PHE A 448 11.30 21.94 -12.19
N GLU A 449 12.17 22.69 -12.84
CA GLU A 449 11.90 24.08 -13.22
C GLU A 449 11.11 24.07 -14.52
N VAL A 450 9.88 24.58 -14.46
CA VAL A 450 8.98 24.53 -15.61
C VAL A 450 9.42 25.58 -16.63
N PRO A 451 9.76 25.19 -17.87
CA PRO A 451 10.27 26.13 -18.86
C PRO A 451 9.31 27.31 -19.09
N GLN A 452 9.87 28.51 -19.15
CA GLN A 452 9.17 29.73 -19.51
C GLN A 452 8.81 29.73 -20.99
N TYR A 453 7.90 30.63 -21.35
CA TYR A 453 7.42 30.81 -22.72
C TYR A 453 8.51 31.18 -23.74
N TYR A 454 9.66 31.65 -23.28
CA TYR A 454 10.75 32.16 -24.09
C TYR A 454 12.02 31.29 -24.04
N ASP A 455 12.02 30.14 -23.35
CA ASP A 455 13.20 29.30 -23.09
C ASP A 455 13.65 28.42 -24.30
N GLY A 456 13.38 28.83 -25.54
CA GLY A 456 13.49 27.97 -26.74
C GLY A 456 14.48 28.39 -27.86
N SER A 457 15.43 29.29 -27.64
CA SER A 457 16.12 29.98 -28.75
C SER A 457 17.38 29.31 -29.35
N SER A 458 17.63 27.99 -29.19
CA SER A 458 18.84 27.36 -29.77
C SER A 458 18.77 25.88 -30.14
N GLY A 459 17.75 25.45 -30.90
CA GLY A 459 17.75 24.12 -31.53
C GLY A 459 16.74 24.00 -32.67
N THR A 460 17.09 23.28 -33.74
CA THR A 460 16.21 23.05 -34.90
C THR A 460 14.92 22.28 -34.58
N ASP A 461 14.85 21.62 -33.42
CA ASP A 461 13.69 20.84 -32.96
C ASP A 461 12.96 21.45 -31.74
N ALA A 462 13.38 22.64 -31.28
CA ALA A 462 12.67 23.38 -30.23
C ALA A 462 12.09 24.66 -30.86
N PRO A 463 10.86 24.63 -31.40
CA PRO A 463 10.28 25.82 -31.98
C PRO A 463 10.03 26.83 -30.86
N ASN A 464 10.15 28.13 -31.15
CA ASN A 464 9.37 29.17 -30.50
C ASN A 464 7.95 28.62 -30.30
N THR A 465 7.60 28.14 -29.11
CA THR A 465 6.32 27.45 -28.88
C THR A 465 5.29 28.48 -28.46
N PRO A 466 4.49 29.04 -29.39
CA PRO A 466 3.38 29.88 -28.99
C PRO A 466 2.47 29.07 -28.06
N LEU A 467 1.88 29.75 -27.07
CA LEU A 467 0.79 29.23 -26.22
C LEU A 467 -0.28 28.49 -27.03
N ILE A 468 -0.46 28.91 -28.29
CA ILE A 468 -1.47 28.41 -29.22
C ILE A 468 -0.83 28.13 -30.59
N GLN A 469 -1.09 26.95 -31.14
CA GLN A 469 -0.78 26.65 -32.54
C GLN A 469 -2.01 26.95 -33.41
N ILE A 470 -1.87 27.82 -34.40
CA ILE A 470 -2.85 28.01 -35.48
C ILE A 470 -2.51 27.00 -36.59
N THR A 471 -3.45 26.15 -36.98
CA THR A 471 -3.27 25.17 -38.07
C THR A 471 -4.26 25.42 -39.20
N THR A 472 -3.79 25.37 -40.46
CA THR A 472 -4.62 25.04 -41.65
C THR A 472 -3.88 23.99 -42.49
N PRO A 473 -4.60 23.04 -43.13
CA PRO A 473 -5.16 23.33 -44.46
C PRO A 473 -6.70 23.18 -44.61
N THR A 474 -7.46 22.66 -43.65
CA THR A 474 -8.93 22.47 -43.81
C THR A 474 -9.81 22.77 -42.59
N GLY A 475 -9.31 23.37 -41.50
CA GLY A 475 -10.19 23.70 -40.35
C GLY A 475 -9.67 24.84 -39.47
N PRO A 476 -10.55 25.60 -38.79
CA PRO A 476 -10.20 26.82 -38.06
C PRO A 476 -10.01 26.67 -36.53
N ALA A 477 -9.56 25.50 -36.06
CA ALA A 477 -9.49 25.21 -34.61
C ALA A 477 -8.21 25.74 -33.93
N TYR A 478 -8.38 26.42 -32.79
CA TYR A 478 -7.32 26.91 -31.91
C TYR A 478 -7.04 25.92 -30.79
N ARG A 479 -5.76 25.64 -30.52
CA ARG A 479 -5.34 24.67 -29.49
C ARG A 479 -4.37 25.26 -28.48
N LEU A 480 -4.61 25.03 -27.19
CA LEU A 480 -3.71 25.38 -26.08
C LEU A 480 -2.64 24.31 -25.88
N ARG A 481 -1.40 24.71 -25.63
CA ARG A 481 -0.33 23.77 -25.25
C ARG A 481 -0.17 23.68 -23.74
N ILE A 482 -0.76 22.64 -23.14
CA ILE A 482 -0.66 22.35 -21.71
C ILE A 482 0.67 21.67 -21.39
N MET A 483 1.14 21.81 -20.14
CA MET A 483 2.45 21.32 -19.72
C MET A 483 2.35 20.40 -18.50
N GLY A 484 2.97 19.23 -18.60
CA GLY A 484 3.25 18.30 -17.52
C GLY A 484 4.75 18.09 -17.37
N CYS A 485 5.13 17.08 -16.59
CA CYS A 485 6.52 16.67 -16.40
C CYS A 485 6.73 15.28 -17.03
N ARG A 486 7.89 15.07 -17.64
CA ARG A 486 8.35 13.76 -18.10
C ARG A 486 9.54 13.33 -17.26
N VAL A 487 9.46 12.09 -16.78
CA VAL A 487 10.51 11.46 -15.96
C VAL A 487 11.25 10.42 -16.78
N ASP A 488 12.58 10.56 -16.80
CA ASP A 488 13.52 9.69 -17.51
C ASP A 488 14.61 9.18 -16.56
N GLY A 489 15.08 7.95 -16.79
CA GLY A 489 16.22 7.38 -16.06
C GLY A 489 15.94 6.85 -14.65
N LEU A 490 14.69 6.59 -14.25
CA LEU A 490 14.39 6.03 -12.93
C LEU A 490 14.92 4.59 -12.82
N GLN A 491 15.80 4.34 -11.86
CA GLN A 491 16.44 3.04 -11.66
C GLN A 491 15.78 2.26 -10.54
N LEU A 492 15.45 0.99 -10.81
CA LEU A 492 14.89 0.05 -9.85
C LEU A 492 15.83 -1.16 -9.73
N PRO A 493 16.75 -1.19 -8.76
CA PRO A 493 17.63 -2.33 -8.50
C PRO A 493 16.91 -3.55 -7.93
N GLU A 494 17.45 -4.74 -8.21
CA GLU A 494 16.99 -6.03 -7.70
C GLU A 494 16.91 -6.09 -6.18
N SER A 495 17.84 -5.43 -5.47
CA SER A 495 17.86 -5.38 -4.00
C SER A 495 16.68 -4.65 -3.36
N ILE A 496 15.90 -3.88 -4.13
CA ILE A 496 14.72 -3.16 -3.66
C ILE A 496 13.43 -3.87 -4.08
N LEU A 497 13.45 -4.45 -5.28
CA LEU A 497 12.28 -5.13 -5.83
C LEU A 497 12.08 -6.54 -5.27
N PHE A 498 13.16 -7.24 -4.92
CA PHE A 498 13.14 -8.64 -4.51
C PHE A 498 13.68 -8.83 -3.10
N ASP A 499 13.10 -9.78 -2.36
CA ASP A 499 13.65 -10.24 -1.09
C ASP A 499 14.86 -11.19 -1.28
N SER A 500 15.47 -11.60 -0.17
CA SER A 500 16.61 -12.55 -0.16
C SER A 500 16.29 -13.92 -0.76
N THR A 501 15.01 -14.26 -0.94
CA THR A 501 14.55 -15.51 -1.54
C THR A 501 14.21 -15.37 -3.03
N GLY A 502 14.39 -14.16 -3.60
CA GLY A 502 14.08 -13.86 -5.00
C GLY A 502 12.60 -13.63 -5.27
N ARG A 503 11.77 -13.39 -4.24
CA ARG A 503 10.34 -13.05 -4.41
C ARG A 503 10.19 -11.55 -4.56
N LEU A 504 9.36 -11.11 -5.51
CA LEU A 504 9.02 -9.71 -5.71
C LEU A 504 8.25 -9.18 -4.48
N ILE A 505 8.67 -8.07 -3.89
CA ILE A 505 8.06 -7.46 -2.69
C ILE A 505 7.40 -6.09 -2.95
N VAL A 506 7.44 -5.60 -4.19
CA VAL A 506 6.88 -4.31 -4.61
C VAL A 506 5.74 -4.57 -5.61
N SER A 507 4.57 -3.99 -5.35
CA SER A 507 3.40 -4.09 -6.25
C SER A 507 3.41 -3.04 -7.35
N GLY A 508 4.02 -1.88 -7.10
CA GLY A 508 4.09 -0.78 -8.06
C GLY A 508 4.78 0.45 -7.51
N PHE A 509 4.82 1.51 -8.32
CA PHE A 509 5.32 2.81 -7.89
C PHE A 509 4.45 3.94 -8.40
N ALA A 510 4.54 5.08 -7.71
CA ALA A 510 3.96 6.34 -8.12
C ALA A 510 4.99 7.45 -8.12
N ILE A 511 4.76 8.45 -8.97
CA ILE A 511 5.55 9.68 -8.99
C ILE A 511 4.67 10.74 -8.35
N VAL A 512 5.14 11.30 -7.25
CA VAL A 512 4.41 12.27 -6.42
C VAL A 512 5.09 13.64 -6.53
N ARG A 513 4.36 14.71 -6.22
CA ARG A 513 4.83 16.09 -6.39
C ARG A 513 4.56 16.91 -5.14
N GLY A 514 5.51 17.73 -4.69
CA GLY A 514 5.26 18.73 -3.66
C GLY A 514 4.58 19.98 -4.21
N ASP A 515 4.39 20.97 -3.36
CA ASP A 515 3.80 22.25 -3.75
C ASP A 515 4.75 23.08 -4.64
N ALA A 516 4.16 23.99 -5.43
CA ALA A 516 4.91 24.97 -6.22
C ALA A 516 5.77 25.85 -5.32
N SER A 517 6.85 26.42 -5.87
CA SER A 517 7.63 27.44 -5.16
C SER A 517 6.82 28.68 -4.77
N GLY A 518 5.67 28.93 -5.44
CA GLY A 518 4.77 30.04 -5.12
C GLY A 518 5.31 31.40 -5.54
N LEU A 519 6.31 31.40 -6.43
CA LEU A 519 6.94 32.58 -7.01
C LEU A 519 5.89 33.45 -7.73
N ILE A 520 5.03 32.84 -8.52
CA ILE A 520 4.00 33.47 -9.33
C ILE A 520 2.66 33.35 -8.59
N ARG A 521 2.08 34.49 -8.21
CA ARG A 521 0.73 34.52 -7.61
C ARG A 521 -0.34 34.49 -8.67
N HIS A 522 -0.22 35.36 -9.67
CA HIS A 522 -1.23 35.58 -10.69
C HIS A 522 -0.56 35.77 -12.05
N GLN A 523 -1.24 35.35 -13.11
CA GLN A 523 -0.91 35.75 -14.46
C GLN A 523 -2.04 36.64 -14.97
N GLY A 524 -1.69 37.65 -15.74
CA GLY A 524 -2.67 38.56 -16.30
C GLY A 524 -2.12 39.32 -17.48
N VAL A 525 -2.94 40.24 -17.96
CA VAL A 525 -2.58 41.14 -19.05
C VAL A 525 -2.38 42.56 -18.55
N VAL A 526 -1.42 43.23 -19.17
CA VAL A 526 -1.09 44.62 -18.90
C VAL A 526 -1.23 45.45 -20.15
N LEU A 527 -1.80 46.63 -19.97
CA LEU A 527 -1.95 47.64 -21.02
C LEU A 527 -1.43 48.99 -20.50
N PRO A 528 -0.79 49.79 -21.35
CA PRO A 528 -0.37 51.12 -20.96
C PRO A 528 -1.57 51.99 -20.59
N ALA A 529 -1.42 52.77 -19.53
CA ALA A 529 -2.32 53.87 -19.27
C ALA A 529 -1.92 55.08 -20.14
N ILE A 530 -2.90 55.92 -20.48
CA ILE A 530 -2.70 57.08 -21.34
C ILE A 530 -3.05 58.37 -20.61
N SER A 531 -2.48 59.50 -21.03
CA SER A 531 -2.84 60.84 -20.56
C SER A 531 -3.06 61.76 -21.76
N GLY A 532 -3.86 62.82 -21.59
CA GLY A 532 -3.95 63.87 -22.60
C GLY A 532 -2.63 64.63 -22.74
N VAL A 533 -2.29 65.09 -23.95
CA VAL A 533 -1.15 66.00 -24.16
C VAL A 533 -1.38 67.33 -23.43
N ASP A 534 -2.62 67.83 -23.45
CA ASP A 534 -3.00 69.09 -22.79
C ASP A 534 -3.34 68.92 -21.29
N ASN A 535 -3.51 67.68 -20.83
CA ASN A 535 -3.81 67.36 -19.43
C ASN A 535 -2.99 66.14 -18.96
N PRO A 536 -1.68 66.32 -18.71
CA PRO A 536 -0.76 65.23 -18.38
C PRO A 536 -0.99 64.63 -17.00
N ASP A 537 -1.70 65.33 -16.12
CA ASP A 537 -2.03 64.91 -14.77
C ASP A 537 -3.29 64.05 -14.73
N GLU A 538 -4.00 63.88 -15.85
CA GLU A 538 -5.16 63.00 -15.96
C GLU A 538 -4.82 61.73 -16.74
N ILE A 539 -4.84 60.60 -16.05
CA ILE A 539 -4.58 59.27 -16.60
C ILE A 539 -5.92 58.57 -16.86
N SER A 540 -6.03 57.91 -18.02
CA SER A 540 -7.16 57.08 -18.41
C SER A 540 -6.67 55.74 -18.99
N MET A 541 -7.59 54.81 -19.22
CA MET A 541 -7.30 53.53 -19.86
C MET A 541 -7.16 53.67 -21.39
N LEU A 542 -6.40 52.76 -21.99
CA LEU A 542 -6.35 52.64 -23.45
C LEU A 542 -7.72 52.14 -23.99
N PRO A 543 -8.41 52.87 -24.89
CA PRO A 543 -9.70 52.42 -25.47
C PRO A 543 -9.56 51.28 -26.47
N ASP A 544 -8.37 51.17 -27.05
CA ASP A 544 -8.09 50.30 -28.18
C ASP A 544 -7.64 48.92 -27.69
N TRP A 545 -7.90 47.90 -28.49
CA TRP A 545 -7.50 46.54 -28.20
C TRP A 545 -6.01 46.28 -28.45
N HIS A 546 -5.34 47.24 -29.07
CA HIS A 546 -3.95 47.22 -29.45
C HIS A 546 -3.16 48.43 -28.96
N ASN A 547 -1.84 48.27 -28.89
CA ASN A 547 -0.93 49.38 -28.69
C ASN A 547 -0.50 50.00 -30.03
N THR A 548 -1.17 51.06 -30.46
CA THR A 548 -0.92 51.80 -31.72
C THR A 548 -0.20 53.13 -31.48
N PHE A 549 0.97 53.10 -30.84
CA PHE A 549 1.74 54.32 -30.57
C PHE A 549 2.69 54.72 -31.72
N THR A 550 2.92 56.02 -31.88
CA THR A 550 3.79 56.68 -32.86
C THR A 550 5.25 56.20 -32.79
N ALA A 551 5.92 56.22 -33.94
CA ALA A 551 7.30 55.77 -34.07
C ALA A 551 8.32 56.72 -33.41
N GLN A 552 8.03 58.02 -33.33
CA GLN A 552 8.93 59.04 -32.77
C GLN A 552 8.38 59.58 -31.45
N PRO A 553 9.14 59.49 -30.34
CA PRO A 553 8.77 60.14 -29.09
C PRO A 553 8.92 61.66 -29.23
N GLU A 554 7.87 62.41 -28.97
CA GLU A 554 7.99 63.83 -28.71
C GLU A 554 8.18 64.00 -27.20
N ASN A 555 9.32 64.54 -26.76
CA ASN A 555 9.63 64.79 -25.34
C ASN A 555 9.54 63.54 -24.43
N GLY A 556 9.95 62.37 -24.92
CA GLY A 556 9.91 61.11 -24.15
C GLY A 556 8.51 60.50 -24.04
N ARG A 557 7.52 61.00 -24.80
CA ARG A 557 6.15 60.50 -24.82
C ARG A 557 5.76 60.00 -26.22
N PHE A 558 5.26 58.77 -26.31
CA PHE A 558 4.66 58.23 -27.53
C PHE A 558 3.18 58.63 -27.65
N ARG A 559 2.79 59.24 -28.77
CA ARG A 559 1.39 59.58 -29.10
C ARG A 559 0.64 58.39 -29.69
N LEU A 560 -0.66 58.26 -29.46
CA LEU A 560 -1.53 57.27 -30.12
C LEU A 560 -1.71 57.61 -31.62
N LEU A 561 -1.70 56.62 -32.50
CA LEU A 561 -1.85 56.74 -33.96
C LEU A 561 -3.32 56.58 -34.40
N GLY A 562 -3.66 57.06 -35.61
CA GLY A 562 -4.86 56.65 -36.35
C GLY A 562 -6.18 57.31 -35.96
N SER A 563 -7.29 56.66 -36.32
CA SER A 563 -8.68 57.07 -36.04
C SER A 563 -8.95 57.33 -34.56
N SER A 564 -8.28 56.61 -33.67
CA SER A 564 -8.41 56.70 -32.20
C SER A 564 -7.86 58.01 -31.60
N ALA A 565 -7.17 58.85 -32.37
CA ALA A 565 -6.51 60.08 -31.91
C ALA A 565 -7.08 61.39 -32.53
N GLN A 566 -8.21 61.34 -33.25
CA GLN A 566 -8.69 62.49 -34.03
C GLN A 566 -9.82 63.28 -33.35
N ASP A 567 -9.45 64.40 -32.72
CA ASP A 567 -10.26 65.64 -32.49
C ASP A 567 -9.36 66.80 -31.98
N GLY A 568 -8.14 66.94 -32.53
CA GLY A 568 -7.17 67.95 -32.10
C GLY A 568 -6.48 67.72 -30.74
N LYS A 569 -6.96 66.77 -29.92
CA LYS A 569 -6.32 66.35 -28.66
C LYS A 569 -5.49 65.08 -28.86
N ALA A 570 -4.17 65.20 -28.74
CA ALA A 570 -3.29 64.04 -28.77
C ALA A 570 -3.29 63.33 -27.40
N TYR A 571 -3.39 61.99 -27.39
CA TYR A 571 -3.14 61.17 -26.20
C TYR A 571 -1.76 60.56 -26.27
N VAL A 572 -1.10 60.46 -25.12
CA VAL A 572 0.24 59.90 -24.98
C VAL A 572 0.25 58.80 -23.93
N HIS A 573 1.13 57.81 -24.09
CA HIS A 573 1.36 56.84 -23.03
C HIS A 573 1.85 57.56 -21.77
N GLN A 574 1.42 57.08 -20.60
CA GLN A 574 1.89 57.57 -19.32
C GLN A 574 2.97 56.63 -18.76
N PRO A 575 4.26 57.05 -18.72
CA PRO A 575 5.36 56.16 -18.35
C PRO A 575 5.20 55.49 -16.99
N GLY A 576 5.28 54.15 -16.99
CA GLY A 576 5.22 53.27 -15.82
C GLY A 576 3.87 53.25 -15.10
N TRP A 577 2.79 53.63 -15.78
CA TRP A 577 1.42 53.42 -15.35
C TRP A 577 0.75 52.43 -16.29
N VAL A 578 0.14 51.39 -15.74
CA VAL A 578 -0.48 50.31 -16.52
C VAL A 578 -1.80 49.86 -15.89
N THR A 579 -2.76 49.45 -16.71
CA THR A 579 -3.91 48.68 -16.23
C THR A 579 -3.55 47.20 -16.27
N TYR A 580 -3.84 46.49 -15.19
CA TYR A 580 -3.56 45.07 -15.00
C TYR A 580 -4.88 44.32 -14.81
N HIS A 581 -5.11 43.35 -15.68
CA HIS A 581 -6.31 42.53 -15.69
C HIS A 581 -5.89 41.06 -15.52
N SER A 582 -6.20 40.48 -14.37
CA SER A 582 -5.94 39.07 -14.11
C SER A 582 -7.23 38.38 -13.69
N PRO A 583 -7.65 37.29 -14.34
CA PRO A 583 -8.80 36.48 -13.93
C PRO A 583 -8.71 36.04 -12.46
N ASP A 584 -7.51 35.64 -12.01
CA ASP A 584 -7.28 35.22 -10.62
C ASP A 584 -7.62 36.35 -9.64
N LEU A 585 -7.21 37.59 -9.95
CA LEU A 585 -7.50 38.77 -9.11
C LEU A 585 -8.95 39.23 -9.18
N LEU A 586 -9.62 39.02 -10.31
CA LEU A 586 -11.05 39.33 -10.42
C LEU A 586 -11.89 38.38 -9.55
N LEU A 587 -11.37 37.18 -9.28
CA LEU A 587 -11.95 36.19 -8.36
C LEU A 587 -11.51 36.42 -6.90
N ASP A 588 -10.23 36.63 -6.64
CA ASP A 588 -9.66 36.76 -5.29
C ASP A 588 -9.82 38.17 -4.68
N GLY A 589 -9.82 39.20 -5.53
CA GLY A 589 -10.13 40.58 -5.20
C GLY A 589 -9.01 41.45 -4.62
N LEU A 590 -7.78 40.96 -4.42
CA LEU A 590 -6.78 41.68 -3.61
C LEU A 590 -5.34 41.59 -4.15
N ILE A 591 -4.77 42.76 -4.46
CA ILE A 591 -3.33 43.05 -4.39
C ILE A 591 -3.13 44.04 -3.22
N GLU A 592 -2.01 43.98 -2.53
CA GLU A 592 -1.65 45.02 -1.56
C GLU A 592 -1.48 46.38 -2.27
N THR A 593 -1.94 47.48 -1.65
CA THR A 593 -1.86 48.82 -2.27
C THR A 593 -0.43 49.32 -2.44
N GLN A 594 0.51 48.84 -1.61
CA GLN A 594 1.95 49.04 -1.73
C GLN A 594 2.65 47.69 -1.50
N PRO A 595 2.73 46.84 -2.52
CA PRO A 595 3.23 45.48 -2.32
C PRO A 595 4.76 45.50 -2.15
N VAL A 596 5.26 44.92 -1.06
CA VAL A 596 6.70 44.84 -0.79
C VAL A 596 7.30 43.63 -1.52
N GLY A 597 8.32 43.86 -2.35
CA GLY A 597 9.03 42.80 -3.05
C GLY A 597 8.25 42.14 -4.21
N ALA A 598 7.15 42.75 -4.63
CA ALA A 598 6.39 42.29 -5.80
C ALA A 598 6.93 42.86 -7.11
N ASN A 599 6.99 42.02 -8.12
CA ASN A 599 7.42 42.37 -9.45
C ASN A 599 6.38 41.91 -10.46
N LEU A 600 6.23 42.63 -11.55
CA LEU A 600 5.66 42.05 -12.76
C LEU A 600 6.82 41.58 -13.64
N ARG A 601 6.69 40.39 -14.24
CA ARG A 601 7.60 39.89 -15.28
C ARG A 601 6.88 39.81 -16.60
N LEU A 602 7.43 40.39 -17.67
CA LEU A 602 6.88 40.25 -19.01
C LEU A 602 7.24 38.88 -19.57
N VAL A 603 6.21 38.06 -19.83
CA VAL A 603 6.41 36.72 -20.40
C VAL A 603 6.26 36.70 -21.92
N GLY A 604 5.50 37.63 -22.49
CA GLY A 604 5.35 37.79 -23.93
C GLY A 604 4.14 38.66 -24.29
N SER A 605 3.69 38.58 -25.55
CA SER A 605 2.47 39.29 -26.00
C SER A 605 1.49 38.37 -26.72
N ALA A 606 0.19 38.63 -26.54
CA ALA A 606 -0.91 38.01 -27.26
C ALA A 606 -1.39 38.90 -28.42
N HIS A 607 -1.62 38.29 -29.58
CA HIS A 607 -2.01 38.93 -30.84
C HIS A 607 -3.25 38.26 -31.43
N GLY A 608 -3.94 38.99 -32.32
CA GLY A 608 -5.03 38.44 -33.13
C GLY A 608 -4.59 37.30 -34.08
N PRO A 609 -5.55 36.65 -34.75
CA PRO A 609 -5.28 35.48 -35.60
C PRO A 609 -4.52 35.81 -36.89
N ASP A 610 -4.73 36.98 -37.47
CA ASP A 610 -3.96 37.46 -38.62
C ASP A 610 -2.76 38.27 -38.15
N ASN A 611 -1.60 38.11 -38.82
CA ASN A 611 -0.29 38.73 -38.56
C ASN A 611 -0.27 40.29 -38.57
N GLY A 612 -1.22 40.97 -37.92
CA GLY A 612 -1.38 42.42 -37.85
C GLY A 612 -2.58 43.00 -38.62
N ARG A 613 -3.47 42.19 -39.21
CA ARG A 613 -4.70 42.71 -39.86
C ARG A 613 -5.94 42.46 -38.99
N GLN A 614 -6.87 43.43 -39.05
CA GLN A 614 -8.06 43.65 -38.21
C GLN A 614 -8.62 42.36 -37.55
N GLY A 615 -8.14 42.07 -36.34
CA GLY A 615 -8.58 40.95 -35.49
C GLY A 615 -9.68 41.30 -34.48
N THR A 616 -10.32 42.45 -34.63
CA THR A 616 -11.57 42.79 -33.94
C THR A 616 -12.75 42.30 -34.73
N VAL A 617 -13.64 41.57 -34.07
CA VAL A 617 -14.93 41.19 -34.61
C VAL A 617 -15.98 42.12 -34.00
N MET A 618 -16.76 42.78 -34.86
CA MET A 618 -17.89 43.60 -34.43
C MET A 618 -19.09 42.69 -34.12
N LEU A 619 -19.76 42.91 -33.00
CA LEU A 619 -20.99 42.21 -32.67
C LEU A 619 -22.10 42.57 -33.67
N ALA A 620 -23.04 41.63 -33.87
CA ALA A 620 -24.16 41.84 -34.77
C ALA A 620 -24.94 43.12 -34.41
N GLY A 621 -25.33 43.91 -35.43
CA GLY A 621 -26.10 45.14 -35.25
C GLY A 621 -25.33 46.45 -35.45
N GLY A 622 -23.99 46.41 -35.57
CA GLY A 622 -23.19 47.58 -35.99
C GLY A 622 -23.17 48.73 -34.99
N LYS A 623 -23.13 48.42 -33.68
CA LYS A 623 -23.24 49.38 -32.57
C LYS A 623 -21.94 49.61 -31.81
N ASP A 624 -20.81 49.62 -32.53
CA ASP A 624 -19.49 49.91 -31.95
C ASP A 624 -19.09 49.05 -30.74
N HIS A 625 -19.64 47.82 -30.69
CA HIS A 625 -19.27 46.79 -29.73
C HIS A 625 -18.39 45.75 -30.42
N TYR A 626 -17.17 45.61 -29.93
CA TYR A 626 -16.15 44.77 -30.55
C TYR A 626 -15.64 43.72 -29.56
N TYR A 627 -15.05 42.65 -30.08
CA TYR A 627 -14.21 41.75 -29.29
C TYR A 627 -13.01 41.27 -30.08
N VAL A 628 -12.02 40.76 -29.36
CA VAL A 628 -10.79 40.23 -29.96
C VAL A 628 -10.48 38.83 -29.47
N LYS A 629 -10.13 37.95 -30.40
CA LYS A 629 -9.55 36.63 -30.11
C LYS A 629 -8.02 36.70 -30.18
N ALA A 630 -7.40 37.09 -29.08
CA ALA A 630 -5.96 37.25 -28.93
C ALA A 630 -5.29 35.91 -28.58
N TYR A 631 -5.35 34.96 -29.51
CA TYR A 631 -4.85 33.61 -29.29
C TYR A 631 -3.38 33.43 -29.66
N THR A 632 -2.84 34.24 -30.58
CA THR A 632 -1.46 34.07 -31.06
C THR A 632 -0.47 34.63 -30.04
N PHE A 633 0.33 33.79 -29.40
CA PHE A 633 1.40 34.25 -28.51
C PHE A 633 2.71 34.47 -29.26
N ARG A 634 3.43 35.57 -28.97
CA ARG A 634 4.75 35.86 -29.53
C ARG A 634 5.75 36.27 -28.45
N PRO A 635 6.85 35.51 -28.27
CA PRO A 635 7.95 35.92 -27.40
C PRO A 635 8.92 36.89 -28.10
N ASP A 636 8.95 36.90 -29.44
CA ASP A 636 10.03 37.42 -30.28
C ASP A 636 9.64 38.64 -31.14
N ASN A 637 8.35 38.88 -31.35
CA ASN A 637 7.87 39.94 -32.25
C ASN A 637 7.97 41.35 -31.65
N PHE A 638 8.78 41.50 -30.61
CA PHE A 638 9.16 42.76 -30.04
C PHE A 638 10.39 43.30 -30.80
N ARG A 639 10.21 44.19 -31.80
CA ARG A 639 11.31 44.89 -32.53
C ARG A 639 12.56 45.25 -31.67
N PRO A 640 13.81 45.06 -32.13
CA PRO A 640 14.95 45.01 -31.20
C PRO A 640 15.38 46.30 -30.47
N ASP A 641 15.16 47.54 -30.97
CA ASP A 641 15.98 48.69 -30.50
C ASP A 641 15.26 50.01 -30.17
N ALA A 642 14.06 49.98 -29.58
CA ALA A 642 13.40 51.22 -29.10
C ALA A 642 13.74 51.52 -27.61
N PRO A 643 14.26 52.72 -27.27
CA PRO A 643 14.52 53.11 -25.87
C PRO A 643 13.25 53.06 -25.01
N GLY A 644 13.35 52.50 -23.79
CA GLY A 644 12.25 52.46 -22.82
C GLY A 644 11.30 51.26 -22.93
N ARG A 645 11.57 50.29 -23.80
CA ARG A 645 10.74 49.09 -23.96
C ARG A 645 11.03 48.06 -22.87
N TRP A 646 9.96 47.51 -22.28
CA TRP A 646 10.03 46.35 -21.42
C TRP A 646 10.26 45.07 -22.26
N LYS A 647 11.39 44.37 -22.07
CA LYS A 647 11.73 43.15 -22.81
C LYS A 647 11.14 41.91 -22.15
N VAL A 648 10.93 40.86 -22.94
CA VAL A 648 10.56 39.54 -22.41
C VAL A 648 11.64 39.07 -21.43
N SER A 649 11.23 38.43 -20.34
CA SER A 649 12.01 38.03 -19.16
C SER A 649 12.37 39.14 -18.17
N GLU A 650 12.30 40.42 -18.55
CA GLU A 650 12.60 41.53 -17.62
C GLU A 650 11.51 41.66 -16.54
N THR A 651 11.91 42.06 -15.34
CA THR A 651 11.03 42.33 -14.20
C THR A 651 10.95 43.81 -13.89
N SER A 652 9.76 44.28 -13.54
CA SER A 652 9.50 45.64 -13.10
C SER A 652 8.87 45.63 -11.70
N PRO A 653 9.48 46.27 -10.70
CA PRO A 653 8.90 46.35 -9.36
C PRO A 653 7.58 47.11 -9.34
N VAL A 654 6.60 46.57 -8.63
CA VAL A 654 5.30 47.22 -8.43
C VAL A 654 5.42 48.17 -7.24
N ALA A 655 5.24 49.47 -7.48
CA ALA A 655 5.31 50.50 -6.44
C ALA A 655 3.96 50.69 -5.73
N TYR A 656 2.89 50.76 -6.53
CA TYR A 656 1.54 51.03 -6.04
C TYR A 656 0.52 50.25 -6.87
N GLY A 657 -0.55 49.80 -6.22
CA GLY A 657 -1.71 49.20 -6.86
C GLY A 657 -3.00 49.85 -6.39
N TYR A 658 -3.89 50.14 -7.33
CA TYR A 658 -5.22 50.67 -7.05
C TYR A 658 -6.30 49.83 -7.75
N ARG A 659 -7.31 49.37 -7.02
CA ARG A 659 -8.40 48.55 -7.55
C ARG A 659 -9.52 49.43 -8.13
N LEU A 660 -9.89 49.21 -9.38
CA LEU A 660 -10.95 49.95 -10.08
C LEU A 660 -12.33 49.54 -9.53
N SER A 661 -13.06 50.46 -8.87
CA SER A 661 -14.32 50.10 -8.17
C SER A 661 -15.60 50.82 -8.63
N THR A 662 -15.53 51.92 -9.39
CA THR A 662 -16.68 52.63 -10.01
C THR A 662 -16.16 53.74 -10.94
N PRO A 663 -16.99 54.40 -11.78
CA PRO A 663 -16.61 55.61 -12.48
C PRO A 663 -16.57 56.82 -11.52
N THR A 664 -15.58 56.87 -10.64
CA THR A 664 -15.26 58.06 -9.85
C THR A 664 -13.81 58.45 -10.08
N ASP A 665 -13.59 59.75 -10.32
CA ASP A 665 -12.25 60.32 -10.46
C ASP A 665 -11.45 60.06 -9.18
N LEU A 666 -10.31 59.40 -9.33
CA LEU A 666 -9.40 59.16 -8.22
C LEU A 666 -8.50 60.36 -8.01
N GLU A 667 -8.98 61.33 -7.24
CA GLU A 667 -8.33 62.63 -7.19
C GLU A 667 -7.00 62.66 -6.41
N LYS A 668 -6.66 61.64 -5.59
CA LYS A 668 -5.46 61.67 -4.71
C LYS A 668 -4.93 60.28 -4.32
N PHE A 669 -4.56 59.45 -5.29
CA PHE A 669 -4.16 58.05 -4.99
C PHE A 669 -2.63 57.83 -5.00
N TYR A 670 -1.83 58.79 -5.47
CA TYR A 670 -0.37 58.69 -5.52
C TYR A 670 0.29 59.71 -4.57
N ALA A 671 0.95 59.21 -3.53
CA ALA A 671 1.52 60.05 -2.47
C ALA A 671 2.68 60.94 -2.94
N GLU A 672 3.41 60.54 -3.99
CA GLU A 672 4.57 61.27 -4.51
C GLU A 672 4.17 62.39 -5.51
N ASN A 673 2.96 62.35 -6.07
CA ASN A 673 2.41 63.43 -6.90
C ASN A 673 0.88 63.51 -6.75
N ALA A 674 0.43 64.44 -5.90
CA ALA A 674 -0.97 64.65 -5.55
C ALA A 674 -1.84 65.23 -6.69
N ASN A 675 -1.24 65.62 -7.81
CA ASN A 675 -1.98 66.17 -8.95
C ASN A 675 -2.46 65.09 -9.92
N ILE A 676 -1.89 63.89 -9.88
CA ILE A 676 -2.27 62.80 -10.78
C ILE A 676 -3.65 62.26 -10.41
N LYS A 677 -4.58 62.37 -11.35
CA LYS A 677 -5.95 61.83 -11.28
C LYS A 677 -6.09 60.65 -12.23
N PHE A 678 -6.73 59.57 -11.80
CA PHE A 678 -7.14 58.49 -12.72
C PHE A 678 -8.64 58.54 -12.99
N ARG A 679 -9.02 58.52 -14.27
CA ARG A 679 -10.39 58.38 -14.74
C ARG A 679 -10.61 56.97 -15.27
N ASN A 680 -11.50 56.22 -14.61
CA ASN A 680 -11.95 54.90 -15.09
C ASN A 680 -13.03 55.00 -16.20
N GLN A 681 -13.00 56.06 -17.00
CA GLN A 681 -13.84 56.26 -18.18
C GLN A 681 -12.93 56.39 -19.39
N LEU A 682 -13.43 56.04 -20.56
CA LEU A 682 -12.81 56.42 -21.82
C LEU A 682 -12.63 57.94 -21.84
N ALA A 683 -11.48 58.39 -22.34
CA ALA A 683 -11.22 59.82 -22.42
C ALA A 683 -12.31 60.53 -23.24
N PRO A 684 -12.86 61.66 -22.76
CA PRO A 684 -14.17 62.20 -23.17
C PRO A 684 -14.30 62.62 -24.64
N ASN A 685 -13.23 62.59 -25.44
CA ASN A 685 -13.20 63.06 -26.84
C ASN A 685 -12.53 62.04 -27.81
N MET A 686 -12.65 60.74 -27.57
CA MET A 686 -12.16 59.74 -28.53
C MET A 686 -13.26 59.41 -29.54
N GLY A 687 -13.02 59.74 -30.82
CA GLY A 687 -13.95 59.54 -31.91
C GLY A 687 -13.55 58.39 -32.83
N TYR A 688 -14.52 57.73 -33.47
CA TYR A 688 -14.28 56.83 -34.61
C TYR A 688 -14.87 57.43 -35.89
N PRO A 689 -14.18 57.32 -37.06
CA PRO A 689 -14.70 57.82 -38.32
C PRO A 689 -15.89 56.98 -38.78
N THR A 690 -17.05 57.62 -38.91
CA THR A 690 -18.19 57.07 -39.64
C THR A 690 -18.35 57.83 -40.95
N GLY A 691 -19.01 57.23 -41.96
CA GLY A 691 -19.26 57.85 -43.27
C GLY A 691 -20.05 59.18 -43.25
N GLY A 692 -20.38 59.73 -42.07
CA GLY A 692 -21.04 61.02 -41.88
C GLY A 692 -20.51 61.88 -40.72
N GLY A 693 -19.35 61.56 -40.12
CA GLY A 693 -18.74 62.35 -39.02
C GLY A 693 -18.11 61.50 -37.89
N PHE A 694 -17.58 62.16 -36.86
CA PHE A 694 -17.02 61.51 -35.66
C PHE A 694 -18.11 61.29 -34.60
N LYS A 695 -18.22 60.07 -34.07
CA LYS A 695 -19.05 59.78 -32.88
C LYS A 695 -18.19 59.68 -31.64
N GLN A 696 -18.60 60.32 -30.54
CA GLN A 696 -17.95 60.15 -29.23
C GLN A 696 -18.18 58.72 -28.74
N ALA A 697 -17.12 57.97 -28.42
CA ALA A 697 -17.23 56.65 -27.81
C ALA A 697 -17.32 56.76 -26.28
N LYS A 698 -18.41 56.27 -25.67
CA LYS A 698 -18.61 56.24 -24.21
C LYS A 698 -18.42 54.83 -23.66
N GLY A 699 -17.50 54.67 -22.70
CA GLY A 699 -17.22 53.38 -22.07
C GLY A 699 -16.49 53.49 -20.73
N ILE A 700 -16.58 52.45 -19.92
CA ILE A 700 -15.99 52.33 -18.58
C ILE A 700 -15.07 51.11 -18.53
N GLY A 701 -13.96 51.20 -17.82
CA GLY A 701 -13.02 50.08 -17.69
C GLY A 701 -13.59 48.94 -16.86
N GLN A 702 -13.09 47.73 -17.10
CA GLN A 702 -13.47 46.54 -16.36
C GLN A 702 -13.39 46.78 -14.84
N LEU A 703 -14.53 46.63 -14.16
CA LEU A 703 -14.61 46.76 -12.71
C LEU A 703 -13.84 45.61 -12.05
N GLY A 704 -13.07 45.93 -11.02
CA GLY A 704 -12.23 44.98 -10.29
C GLY A 704 -10.82 44.78 -10.85
N ALA A 705 -10.50 45.30 -12.04
CA ALA A 705 -9.12 45.37 -12.55
C ALA A 705 -8.28 46.36 -11.72
N TRP A 706 -6.97 46.40 -11.98
CA TRP A 706 -6.04 47.21 -11.17
C TRP A 706 -5.30 48.23 -12.02
N LEU A 707 -5.10 49.43 -11.49
CA LEU A 707 -4.11 50.38 -11.98
C LEU A 707 -2.82 50.21 -11.19
N LEU A 708 -1.72 49.91 -11.87
CA LEU A 708 -0.42 49.68 -11.24
C LEU A 708 0.58 50.76 -11.63
N ARG A 709 1.39 51.20 -10.66
CA ARG A 709 2.59 52.01 -10.85
C ARG A 709 3.81 51.09 -10.83
N LEU A 710 4.63 51.13 -11.88
CA LEU A 710 5.89 50.39 -11.98
C LEU A 710 7.09 51.30 -11.73
N ARG A 711 8.15 50.77 -11.09
CA ARG A 711 9.43 51.46 -10.94
C ARG A 711 10.35 51.14 -12.11
N GLY A 712 10.90 52.17 -12.76
CA GLY A 712 11.99 52.03 -13.72
C GLY A 712 11.62 51.56 -15.14
N SER A 713 10.38 51.17 -15.41
CA SER A 713 9.94 50.75 -16.75
C SER A 713 8.75 51.54 -17.27
N SER A 714 8.78 51.88 -18.56
CA SER A 714 7.61 52.33 -19.32
C SER A 714 7.10 51.16 -20.14
N LEU A 715 5.95 50.59 -19.81
CA LEU A 715 5.32 49.52 -20.60
C LEU A 715 4.70 50.08 -21.89
N ALA A 716 5.51 50.73 -22.72
CA ALA A 716 5.13 51.13 -24.05
C ALA A 716 5.56 50.02 -25.00
N ASP A 717 4.71 49.00 -25.17
CA ASP A 717 4.86 48.15 -26.35
C ASP A 717 4.39 48.94 -27.58
N ARG A 718 5.18 48.93 -28.65
CA ARG A 718 5.01 49.83 -29.80
C ARG A 718 4.59 49.06 -31.05
N GLY A 719 3.42 49.37 -31.60
CA GLY A 719 3.04 48.95 -32.93
C GLY A 719 3.99 49.49 -34.00
N VAL A 720 4.24 48.72 -35.05
CA VAL A 720 5.07 49.13 -36.19
C VAL A 720 4.39 50.23 -36.99
N SER A 721 3.07 50.11 -37.15
CA SER A 721 2.18 51.03 -37.85
C SER A 721 0.75 50.73 -37.41
N GLU A 722 -0.22 51.53 -37.84
CA GLU A 722 -1.65 51.23 -37.68
C GLU A 722 -2.03 49.86 -38.27
N SER A 723 -1.32 49.40 -39.31
CA SER A 723 -1.51 48.10 -39.95
C SER A 723 -0.70 46.94 -39.34
N GLN A 724 0.10 47.22 -38.30
CA GLN A 724 0.92 46.24 -37.57
C GLN A 724 1.03 46.66 -36.09
N PRO A 725 -0.09 46.63 -35.36
CA PRO A 725 -0.15 47.03 -33.95
C PRO A 725 0.67 46.10 -33.03
N ALA A 726 1.03 46.61 -31.84
CA ALA A 726 1.58 45.77 -30.78
C ALA A 726 0.46 45.00 -30.06
N GLY A 727 0.82 43.80 -29.59
CA GLY A 727 -0.10 42.90 -28.90
C GLY A 727 -0.36 43.33 -27.45
N VAL A 728 -1.18 42.53 -26.76
CA VAL A 728 -1.45 42.71 -25.32
C VAL A 728 -0.33 42.01 -24.54
N GLY A 729 0.34 42.72 -23.64
CA GLY A 729 1.42 42.15 -22.82
C GLY A 729 0.86 41.16 -21.79
N ILE A 730 1.39 39.94 -21.77
CA ILE A 730 1.10 38.95 -20.71
C ILE A 730 2.22 39.05 -19.68
N VAL A 731 1.85 39.16 -18.41
CA VAL A 731 2.80 39.24 -17.29
C VAL A 731 2.49 38.24 -16.20
N ASN A 732 3.54 37.81 -15.51
CA ASN A 732 3.44 37.12 -14.24
C ASN A 732 3.61 38.14 -13.10
N TYR A 733 2.72 38.11 -12.11
CA TYR A 733 2.88 38.81 -10.84
C TYR A 733 3.68 37.91 -9.89
N GLU A 734 4.93 38.28 -9.66
CA GLU A 734 5.92 37.53 -8.90
C GLU A 734 6.17 38.13 -7.51
N VAL A 735 6.35 37.28 -6.51
CA VAL A 735 6.79 37.66 -5.16
C VAL A 735 7.95 36.77 -4.74
N ALA A 736 8.90 37.31 -3.98
CA ALA A 736 10.02 36.53 -3.48
C ALA A 736 9.53 35.36 -2.60
N THR A 737 10.00 34.15 -2.88
CA THR A 737 9.75 32.96 -2.07
C THR A 737 11.07 32.27 -1.70
N PRO A 738 11.15 31.60 -0.54
CA PRO A 738 12.32 30.82 -0.17
C PRO A 738 12.53 29.66 -1.16
N ASP A 739 13.78 29.21 -1.28
CA ASP A 739 14.07 28.02 -2.08
C ASP A 739 13.38 26.78 -1.51
N LEU A 740 12.89 25.94 -2.43
CA LEU A 740 12.27 24.69 -2.05
C LEU A 740 13.30 23.76 -1.43
N ASN A 741 12.95 23.13 -0.31
CA ASN A 741 13.72 22.05 0.29
C ASN A 741 13.00 20.71 0.02
N PRO A 742 13.45 19.92 -0.98
CA PRO A 742 12.80 18.65 -1.32
C PRO A 742 12.80 17.61 -0.20
N LEU A 743 13.73 17.71 0.76
CA LEU A 743 13.84 16.80 1.91
C LEU A 743 12.88 17.16 3.06
N ALA A 744 12.33 18.38 3.06
CA ALA A 744 11.35 18.84 4.03
C ALA A 744 9.94 19.00 3.43
N ALA A 745 9.77 18.65 2.15
CA ALA A 745 8.51 18.78 1.44
C ALA A 745 7.57 17.62 1.77
N ASN A 746 6.27 17.92 1.89
CA ASN A 746 5.22 16.92 1.82
C ASN A 746 4.82 16.73 0.37
N TYR A 747 4.82 15.49 -0.11
CA TYR A 747 4.45 15.18 -1.49
C TYR A 747 2.99 14.74 -1.58
N ALA A 748 2.29 15.25 -2.59
CA ALA A 748 0.91 14.91 -2.89
C ALA A 748 0.81 13.94 -4.08
N TRP A 749 -0.28 13.17 -4.09
CA TRP A 749 -0.61 12.26 -5.17
C TRP A 749 -0.88 13.01 -6.49
N THR A 750 -0.25 12.58 -7.59
CA THR A 750 -0.40 13.18 -8.93
C THR A 750 -1.45 12.47 -9.80
N GLY A 751 -1.93 11.30 -9.41
CA GLY A 751 -2.71 10.42 -10.27
C GLY A 751 -1.89 9.38 -11.04
N HIS A 752 -0.55 9.48 -11.02
CA HIS A 752 0.33 8.51 -11.67
C HIS A 752 0.49 7.24 -10.84
N TYR A 753 0.29 6.07 -11.44
CA TYR A 753 0.64 4.77 -10.87
C TYR A 753 1.08 3.80 -11.97
N GLN A 754 2.17 3.09 -11.71
CA GLN A 754 2.70 2.05 -12.59
C GLN A 754 2.83 0.74 -11.81
N PRO A 755 2.08 -0.32 -12.19
CA PRO A 755 2.26 -1.64 -11.61
C PRO A 755 3.62 -2.22 -11.97
N ILE A 756 4.25 -2.90 -11.02
CA ILE A 756 5.44 -3.73 -11.22
C ILE A 756 4.99 -5.18 -11.17
N THR A 757 4.78 -5.78 -12.34
CA THR A 757 4.53 -7.21 -12.49
C THR A 757 5.70 -7.86 -13.20
N GLN A 758 5.79 -9.19 -13.16
CA GLN A 758 6.83 -9.90 -13.91
C GLN A 758 6.80 -9.53 -15.40
N ALA A 759 5.61 -9.42 -16.00
CA ALA A 759 5.47 -9.03 -17.41
C ALA A 759 5.99 -7.60 -17.69
N VAL A 760 5.82 -6.67 -16.76
CA VAL A 760 6.38 -5.30 -16.89
C VAL A 760 7.91 -5.35 -16.74
N LEU A 761 8.44 -6.10 -15.77
CA LEU A 761 9.88 -6.26 -15.58
C LEU A 761 10.57 -6.93 -16.77
N ASP A 762 9.89 -7.88 -17.42
CA ASP A 762 10.37 -8.55 -18.63
C ASP A 762 10.40 -7.59 -19.84
N ASP A 763 9.50 -6.61 -19.88
CA ASP A 763 9.44 -5.58 -20.94
C ASP A 763 10.37 -4.39 -20.68
N LEU A 764 10.87 -4.19 -19.45
CA LEU A 764 11.73 -3.05 -19.11
C LEU A 764 13.21 -3.26 -19.49
N PRO A 765 13.93 -2.19 -19.91
CA PRO A 765 15.38 -2.22 -20.06
C PRO A 765 16.07 -2.67 -18.76
N VAL A 766 17.00 -3.61 -18.85
CA VAL A 766 17.74 -4.16 -17.69
C VAL A 766 19.25 -4.12 -17.93
N THR A 767 20.00 -3.68 -16.93
CA THR A 767 21.46 -3.73 -16.87
C THR A 767 21.91 -4.65 -15.74
N GLN A 768 23.10 -5.23 -15.84
CA GLN A 768 23.69 -6.07 -14.79
C GLN A 768 25.00 -5.45 -14.31
N ASP A 769 25.22 -5.44 -12.99
CA ASP A 769 26.50 -5.05 -12.41
C ASP A 769 27.56 -6.17 -12.52
N SER A 770 28.79 -5.90 -12.09
CA SER A 770 29.90 -6.86 -12.12
C SER A 770 29.68 -8.10 -11.24
N VAL A 771 28.69 -8.08 -10.35
CA VAL A 771 28.31 -9.17 -9.44
C VAL A 771 27.04 -9.88 -9.95
N GLY A 772 26.54 -9.50 -11.13
CA GLY A 772 25.36 -10.09 -11.77
C GLY A 772 24.01 -9.57 -11.26
N ARG A 773 23.98 -8.55 -10.39
CA ARG A 773 22.72 -7.97 -9.89
C ARG A 773 22.06 -7.13 -10.96
N ARG A 774 20.74 -7.30 -11.11
CA ARG A 774 19.96 -6.61 -12.13
C ARG A 774 19.47 -5.23 -11.67
N THR A 775 19.43 -4.28 -12.59
CA THR A 775 18.79 -2.98 -12.40
C THR A 775 17.90 -2.68 -13.60
N TRP A 776 16.62 -2.44 -13.35
CA TRP A 776 15.65 -2.06 -14.37
C TRP A 776 15.59 -0.53 -14.49
N THR A 777 15.51 -0.02 -15.71
CA THR A 777 15.41 1.43 -15.97
C THR A 777 14.06 1.77 -16.57
N VAL A 778 13.35 2.69 -15.92
CA VAL A 778 12.09 3.25 -16.39
C VAL A 778 12.34 4.64 -16.96
N SER A 779 11.84 4.90 -18.17
CA SER A 779 12.03 6.19 -18.88
C SER A 779 10.83 6.51 -19.75
N ASN A 780 10.70 7.76 -20.21
CA ASN A 780 9.56 8.29 -20.96
C ASN A 780 8.22 8.17 -20.22
N VAL A 781 8.20 8.49 -18.93
CA VAL A 781 6.97 8.49 -18.12
C VAL A 781 6.37 9.89 -18.10
N ASP A 782 5.15 10.07 -18.62
CA ASP A 782 4.46 11.36 -18.54
C ASP A 782 3.69 11.45 -17.21
N VAL A 783 3.89 12.54 -16.48
CA VAL A 783 3.29 12.82 -15.17
C VAL A 783 2.51 14.14 -15.25
N TRP A 784 1.21 14.02 -15.06
CA TRP A 784 0.24 15.12 -14.99
C TRP A 784 -0.28 15.28 -13.56
N GLY A 785 -1.25 16.17 -13.32
CA GLY A 785 -1.77 16.42 -11.97
C GLY A 785 -1.08 17.61 -11.29
N GLY A 786 -0.87 18.68 -12.05
CA GLY A 786 -0.38 19.95 -11.52
C GLY A 786 -1.49 20.75 -10.82
N ASP A 787 -1.27 22.05 -10.68
CA ASP A 787 -2.16 22.99 -9.98
C ASP A 787 -2.55 24.21 -10.82
N THR A 788 -2.34 24.13 -12.13
CA THR A 788 -2.61 25.23 -13.06
C THR A 788 -3.49 24.76 -14.20
N TYR A 789 -4.53 25.53 -14.47
CA TYR A 789 -5.37 25.39 -15.64
C TYR A 789 -4.93 26.45 -16.67
N LEU A 790 -4.46 25.98 -17.83
CA LEU A 790 -4.28 26.84 -18.99
C LEU A 790 -5.62 26.95 -19.71
N CYS A 791 -6.33 28.06 -19.49
CA CYS A 791 -7.66 28.28 -20.04
C CYS A 791 -7.68 29.48 -20.96
N ARG A 792 -8.69 29.52 -21.84
CA ARG A 792 -9.15 30.77 -22.42
C ARG A 792 -9.81 31.63 -21.34
N ALA A 793 -9.23 32.77 -21.03
CA ALA A 793 -9.89 33.82 -20.29
C ALA A 793 -10.75 34.65 -21.26
N ASP A 794 -12.03 34.81 -20.93
CA ASP A 794 -12.96 35.74 -21.55
C ASP A 794 -13.28 36.89 -20.57
N MET A 795 -13.25 38.13 -21.07
CA MET A 795 -13.58 39.29 -20.24
C MET A 795 -14.07 40.49 -21.05
N ALA A 796 -15.00 41.26 -20.47
CA ALA A 796 -15.33 42.60 -20.94
C ALA A 796 -14.29 43.60 -20.43
N ARG A 797 -13.37 44.03 -21.30
CA ARG A 797 -12.30 44.99 -20.95
C ARG A 797 -12.83 46.41 -20.81
N VAL A 798 -13.70 46.81 -21.75
CA VAL A 798 -14.41 48.08 -21.74
C VAL A 798 -15.91 47.78 -21.78
N LEU A 799 -16.62 48.27 -20.77
CA LEU A 799 -18.07 48.19 -20.62
C LEU A 799 -18.72 49.38 -21.36
N PRO A 800 -19.87 49.18 -22.02
CA PRO A 800 -20.62 50.29 -22.59
C PRO A 800 -21.14 51.20 -21.48
N GLN A 801 -20.99 52.50 -21.70
CA GLN A 801 -21.51 53.53 -20.81
C GLN A 801 -22.71 54.20 -21.46
N TYR A 802 -23.84 54.20 -20.78
CA TYR A 802 -25.11 54.71 -21.29
C TYR A 802 -25.28 56.18 -20.96
N ASP A 803 -25.92 56.91 -21.88
CA ASP A 803 -26.34 58.27 -21.61
C ASP A 803 -27.61 58.30 -20.73
N THR A 804 -27.68 59.26 -19.81
CA THR A 804 -28.80 59.47 -18.87
C THR A 804 -30.17 59.57 -19.53
N ALA A 805 -30.25 59.99 -20.79
CA ALA A 805 -31.48 60.11 -21.58
C ALA A 805 -31.67 58.99 -22.63
N TYR A 806 -30.74 58.03 -22.74
CA TYR A 806 -30.70 57.00 -23.81
C TYR A 806 -30.80 57.60 -25.23
N ALA A 807 -30.40 58.86 -25.39
CA ALA A 807 -30.69 59.68 -26.58
C ALA A 807 -29.64 59.55 -27.71
N SER A 808 -28.42 59.10 -27.41
CA SER A 808 -27.32 58.96 -28.37
C SER A 808 -26.82 57.51 -28.47
N GLU A 809 -26.66 56.98 -29.69
CA GLU A 809 -26.15 55.61 -29.98
C GLU A 809 -24.62 55.63 -30.12
N ASN A 810 -23.96 56.02 -29.02
CA ASN A 810 -22.55 56.37 -28.94
C ASN A 810 -21.80 55.54 -27.88
N ASP A 811 -22.42 54.44 -27.43
CA ASP A 811 -21.80 53.48 -26.51
C ASP A 811 -20.71 52.66 -27.21
N TYR A 812 -19.64 52.35 -26.48
CA TYR A 812 -18.52 51.57 -26.97
C TYR A 812 -18.16 50.48 -25.97
N ALA A 813 -17.96 49.26 -26.47
CA ALA A 813 -17.59 48.13 -25.67
C ALA A 813 -16.50 47.30 -26.35
N LEU A 814 -15.63 46.71 -25.55
CA LEU A 814 -14.56 45.86 -26.05
C LEU A 814 -14.36 44.63 -25.17
N GLY A 815 -14.53 43.46 -25.78
CA GLY A 815 -14.20 42.16 -25.20
C GLY A 815 -12.82 41.65 -25.57
N LEU A 816 -12.28 40.77 -24.73
CA LEU A 816 -10.98 40.14 -24.94
C LEU A 816 -11.04 38.65 -24.61
N PHE A 817 -10.58 37.82 -25.54
CA PHE A 817 -10.30 36.41 -25.32
C PHE A 817 -8.79 36.17 -25.43
N LEU A 818 -8.19 35.53 -24.44
CA LEU A 818 -6.77 35.17 -24.50
C LEU A 818 -6.44 33.94 -23.64
N PRO A 819 -5.35 33.21 -23.93
CA PRO A 819 -4.89 32.12 -23.07
C PRO A 819 -4.20 32.65 -21.80
N ILE A 820 -4.63 32.19 -20.62
CA ILE A 820 -4.01 32.52 -19.32
C ILE A 820 -3.82 31.25 -18.49
N GLU A 821 -2.67 31.17 -17.82
CA GLU A 821 -2.42 30.22 -16.74
C GLU A 821 -3.02 30.71 -15.43
N SER A 822 -4.08 30.03 -15.01
CA SER A 822 -4.90 30.39 -13.86
C SER A 822 -4.94 29.22 -12.88
N LYS A 823 -5.00 29.52 -11.58
CA LYS A 823 -5.26 28.48 -10.55
C LYS A 823 -6.70 27.97 -10.58
N TYR A 824 -7.58 28.72 -11.24
CA TYR A 824 -8.99 28.43 -11.42
C TYR A 824 -9.25 27.83 -12.81
N ASN A 825 -10.10 26.80 -12.89
CA ASN A 825 -10.65 26.35 -14.15
C ASN A 825 -11.70 27.37 -14.66
N LEU A 826 -11.23 28.37 -15.43
CA LEU A 826 -12.06 29.49 -15.90
C LEU A 826 -13.25 29.04 -16.77
N TYR A 827 -13.17 27.88 -17.41
CA TYR A 827 -14.26 27.37 -18.23
C TYR A 827 -15.50 26.99 -17.42
N LEU A 828 -15.35 26.63 -16.13
CA LEU A 828 -16.45 26.25 -15.23
C LEU A 828 -17.06 27.42 -14.45
N ARG A 829 -16.61 28.66 -14.69
CA ARG A 829 -17.26 29.86 -14.14
C ARG A 829 -18.75 29.85 -14.49
N TYR A 830 -19.57 30.41 -13.61
CA TYR A 830 -21.01 30.51 -13.82
C TYR A 830 -21.47 31.97 -13.79
N GLY A 831 -22.70 32.20 -14.24
CA GLY A 831 -23.29 33.55 -14.30
C GLY A 831 -23.07 34.26 -15.64
N ARG A 832 -23.07 35.59 -15.60
CA ARG A 832 -22.93 36.48 -16.77
C ARG A 832 -21.46 36.62 -17.16
N ARG A 833 -21.02 35.78 -18.10
CA ARG A 833 -19.65 35.77 -18.68
C ARG A 833 -19.65 36.33 -20.10
N TYR A 834 -18.54 36.94 -20.49
CA TYR A 834 -18.44 37.62 -21.78
C TYR A 834 -18.70 36.68 -22.97
N GLU A 835 -18.15 35.47 -22.94
CA GLU A 835 -18.38 34.44 -23.96
C GLU A 835 -19.87 34.17 -24.21
N LYS A 836 -20.66 34.12 -23.12
CA LYS A 836 -22.05 33.62 -23.13
C LYS A 836 -23.07 34.69 -23.47
N VAL A 837 -22.86 35.94 -23.06
CA VAL A 837 -23.87 37.00 -23.20
C VAL A 837 -23.38 38.24 -23.96
N ALA A 838 -22.07 38.34 -24.25
CA ALA A 838 -21.44 39.52 -24.84
C ALA A 838 -21.77 40.82 -24.05
N THR A 839 -21.65 41.98 -24.68
CA THR A 839 -22.06 43.28 -24.13
C THR A 839 -23.43 43.71 -24.67
N MET A 840 -24.19 44.43 -23.85
CA MET A 840 -25.52 44.94 -24.23
C MET A 840 -25.38 46.34 -24.85
N PRO A 841 -25.76 46.55 -26.12
CA PRO A 841 -25.81 47.90 -26.70
C PRO A 841 -26.90 48.75 -26.05
N GLN A 842 -26.66 50.06 -25.95
CA GLN A 842 -27.63 51.02 -25.42
C GLN A 842 -28.93 51.01 -26.22
N LEU A 843 -28.85 50.77 -27.54
CA LEU A 843 -30.03 50.61 -28.38
C LEU A 843 -30.93 49.46 -27.88
N THR A 844 -30.34 48.29 -27.64
CA THR A 844 -31.03 47.12 -27.07
C THR A 844 -31.65 47.44 -25.72
N ALA A 845 -30.98 48.24 -24.89
CA ALA A 845 -31.52 48.70 -23.60
C ALA A 845 -32.70 49.67 -23.74
N ARG A 846 -32.70 50.51 -24.80
CA ARG A 846 -33.74 51.51 -25.07
C ARG A 846 -35.01 50.92 -25.65
N ASP A 847 -34.90 50.09 -26.69
CA ASP A 847 -36.04 49.66 -27.52
C ASP A 847 -36.21 48.13 -27.64
N GLY A 848 -35.33 47.34 -27.02
CA GLY A 848 -35.38 45.87 -27.08
C GLY A 848 -34.90 45.27 -28.41
N SER A 849 -34.27 46.06 -29.28
CA SER A 849 -33.63 45.55 -30.50
C SER A 849 -32.51 44.54 -30.20
N LEU A 850 -32.30 43.57 -31.09
CA LEU A 850 -31.30 42.50 -30.92
C LEU A 850 -31.48 41.71 -29.60
N PRO A 851 -32.60 40.96 -29.45
CA PRO A 851 -32.98 40.31 -28.20
C PRO A 851 -31.91 39.34 -27.64
N GLU A 852 -31.03 38.81 -28.48
CA GLU A 852 -29.88 38.00 -28.11
C GLU A 852 -28.87 38.70 -27.18
N PHE A 853 -28.78 40.04 -27.24
CA PHE A 853 -27.89 40.86 -26.39
C PHE A 853 -28.61 41.48 -25.19
N ALA A 854 -29.91 41.23 -25.01
CA ALA A 854 -30.70 41.83 -23.94
C ALA A 854 -30.21 41.44 -22.53
N ARG A 855 -29.45 40.34 -22.41
CA ARG A 855 -28.80 39.88 -21.17
C ARG A 855 -27.30 40.22 -21.10
N GLY A 856 -26.82 41.04 -22.03
CA GLY A 856 -25.40 41.38 -22.17
C GLY A 856 -24.87 42.24 -21.02
N ILE A 857 -23.54 42.25 -20.92
CA ILE A 857 -22.79 42.98 -19.90
C ILE A 857 -22.83 44.50 -20.19
N ASN A 858 -23.03 45.31 -19.14
CA ASN A 858 -23.01 46.78 -19.20
C ASN A 858 -22.56 47.41 -17.87
N GLU A 859 -22.52 48.74 -17.76
CA GLU A 859 -22.06 49.45 -16.55
C GLU A 859 -22.92 49.20 -15.29
N PHE A 860 -24.23 48.99 -15.44
CA PHE A 860 -25.16 48.72 -14.33
C PHE A 860 -25.21 47.23 -13.98
N GLN A 861 -24.90 46.40 -14.96
CA GLN A 861 -24.89 44.95 -14.87
C GLN A 861 -23.53 44.44 -15.37
N PRO A 862 -22.45 44.63 -14.58
CA PRO A 862 -21.11 44.21 -14.96
C PRO A 862 -20.98 42.69 -15.02
N GLU A 863 -19.87 42.24 -15.61
CA GLU A 863 -19.51 40.82 -15.70
C GLU A 863 -19.41 40.16 -14.32
N GLU A 864 -19.88 38.92 -14.22
CA GLU A 864 -19.82 38.13 -13.00
C GLU A 864 -18.58 37.23 -12.97
N TRP A 865 -17.77 37.41 -11.93
CA TRP A 865 -16.60 36.60 -11.64
C TRP A 865 -16.94 35.60 -10.53
N PHE A 866 -17.88 34.71 -10.83
CA PHE A 866 -18.26 33.66 -9.90
C PHE A 866 -17.67 32.31 -10.31
N ILE A 867 -17.01 31.67 -9.36
CA ILE A 867 -16.55 30.30 -9.47
C ILE A 867 -16.87 29.56 -8.19
N ASN A 868 -17.24 28.29 -8.33
CA ASN A 868 -17.39 27.43 -7.18
C ASN A 868 -16.01 27.21 -6.54
N ARG A 869 -15.87 27.57 -5.26
CA ARG A 869 -14.57 27.51 -4.55
C ARG A 869 -13.98 26.11 -4.52
N GLY A 870 -14.80 25.07 -4.63
CA GLY A 870 -14.31 23.69 -4.62
C GLY A 870 -13.47 23.32 -5.85
N VAL A 871 -13.54 24.10 -6.94
CA VAL A 871 -12.76 23.89 -8.17
C VAL A 871 -11.25 24.11 -7.95
N VAL A 872 -10.87 24.77 -6.85
CA VAL A 872 -9.48 25.07 -6.48
C VAL A 872 -8.88 23.98 -5.58
N ILE A 873 -9.69 23.03 -5.13
CA ILE A 873 -9.30 22.16 -4.03
C ILE A 873 -8.32 21.10 -4.53
N LYS A 874 -7.12 21.15 -3.96
CA LYS A 874 -6.06 20.18 -4.19
C LYS A 874 -6.28 18.93 -3.33
N GLU A 875 -5.58 17.85 -3.68
CA GLU A 875 -5.54 16.66 -2.84
C GLU A 875 -4.82 16.96 -1.52
N SER A 876 -5.47 16.68 -0.39
CA SER A 876 -4.95 17.00 0.96
C SER A 876 -5.07 15.86 1.94
N VAL A 877 -5.66 14.72 1.54
CA VAL A 877 -5.94 13.60 2.46
C VAL A 877 -4.75 12.64 2.54
N HIS A 878 -4.08 12.38 1.41
CA HIS A 878 -2.90 11.52 1.37
C HIS A 878 -1.66 12.33 0.99
N THR A 879 -0.80 12.55 1.97
CA THR A 879 0.53 13.11 1.77
C THR A 879 1.57 12.05 2.08
N PHE A 880 2.67 12.09 1.33
CA PHE A 880 3.78 11.15 1.46
C PHE A 880 4.97 11.90 2.07
N PRO A 881 5.30 11.62 3.34
CA PRO A 881 6.46 12.24 3.98
C PRO A 881 7.76 11.66 3.42
N VAL A 882 8.81 12.46 3.45
CA VAL A 882 10.17 12.00 3.19
C VAL A 882 10.71 11.27 4.43
N LEU A 883 11.53 10.24 4.22
CA LEU A 883 12.22 9.57 5.32
C LEU A 883 13.16 10.57 6.02
N PRO A 884 13.07 10.74 7.36
CA PRO A 884 14.01 11.60 8.08
C PRO A 884 15.46 11.13 7.88
N PRO A 885 16.42 12.03 7.66
CA PRO A 885 17.80 11.68 7.28
C PRO A 885 18.58 10.93 8.38
N ASP A 886 18.12 10.97 9.63
CA ASP A 886 18.67 10.28 10.79
C ASP A 886 18.04 8.90 11.03
N THR A 887 17.05 8.51 10.22
CA THR A 887 16.30 7.26 10.39
C THR A 887 16.74 6.20 9.40
N ARG A 888 17.00 4.99 9.89
CA ARG A 888 17.23 3.79 9.06
C ARG A 888 16.01 2.88 9.12
N ILE A 889 15.59 2.39 7.95
CA ILE A 889 14.52 1.39 7.86
C ILE A 889 15.12 0.01 8.15
N GLU A 890 14.56 -0.66 9.16
CA GLU A 890 14.87 -2.06 9.49
C GLU A 890 13.65 -2.95 9.27
N THR A 891 13.87 -4.07 8.58
CA THR A 891 12.81 -5.04 8.24
C THR A 891 12.85 -6.26 9.15
N SER A 892 13.96 -6.53 9.83
CA SER A 892 14.13 -7.71 10.69
C SER A 892 14.14 -7.31 12.16
N TRP A 893 13.16 -7.80 12.92
CA TRP A 893 13.00 -7.51 14.34
C TRP A 893 13.06 -8.80 15.15
N SER A 894 14.27 -9.30 15.38
CA SER A 894 14.52 -10.57 16.09
C SER A 894 14.03 -10.59 17.54
N GLN A 895 14.01 -9.42 18.18
CA GLN A 895 13.54 -9.16 19.54
C GLN A 895 12.12 -8.55 19.56
N GLY A 896 11.48 -8.46 18.40
CA GLY A 896 10.19 -7.80 18.23
C GLY A 896 9.02 -8.74 18.47
N ILE A 897 7.98 -8.19 19.09
CA ILE A 897 6.66 -8.78 19.24
C ILE A 897 5.65 -7.84 18.55
N ALA A 898 4.91 -8.37 17.58
CA ALA A 898 3.79 -7.67 16.95
C ALA A 898 2.46 -8.34 17.29
N TRP A 899 1.37 -7.57 17.33
CA TRP A 899 0.06 -8.10 17.69
C TRP A 899 -1.10 -7.52 16.87
N SER A 900 -2.12 -8.35 16.65
CA SER A 900 -3.33 -7.98 15.93
C SER A 900 -4.23 -7.04 16.72
N LYS A 901 -5.25 -6.49 16.05
CA LYS A 901 -6.38 -5.85 16.74
C LYS A 901 -7.12 -6.87 17.63
N LEU A 902 -7.81 -6.34 18.64
CA LEU A 902 -8.69 -7.12 19.52
C LEU A 902 -9.79 -7.78 18.68
N LYS A 903 -9.95 -9.09 18.84
CA LYS A 903 -10.99 -9.86 18.18
C LYS A 903 -12.33 -9.72 18.88
N THR A 904 -13.38 -9.58 18.10
CA THR A 904 -14.77 -9.59 18.58
C THR A 904 -15.57 -10.66 17.85
N ASP A 905 -16.47 -11.33 18.56
CA ASP A 905 -17.29 -12.39 17.97
C ASP A 905 -18.16 -11.86 16.82
N THR A 906 -18.33 -12.66 15.77
CA THR A 906 -19.16 -12.36 14.59
C THR A 906 -18.77 -11.13 13.77
N GLU A 907 -17.52 -10.68 13.88
CA GLU A 907 -16.98 -9.58 13.07
C GLU A 907 -17.02 -9.87 11.56
N LEU A 908 -17.43 -8.87 10.76
CA LEU A 908 -17.48 -8.98 9.30
C LEU A 908 -16.08 -9.14 8.68
N LEU A 909 -15.09 -8.50 9.30
CA LEU A 909 -13.68 -8.51 8.89
C LEU A 909 -12.86 -9.03 10.05
N ASP A 910 -11.97 -9.98 9.76
CA ASP A 910 -11.16 -10.66 10.77
C ASP A 910 -10.12 -9.71 11.38
N ASN A 911 -10.24 -9.40 12.66
CA ASN A 911 -9.30 -8.52 13.34
C ASN A 911 -7.95 -9.19 13.60
N TYR A 912 -7.86 -10.53 13.65
CA TYR A 912 -6.58 -11.24 13.75
C TYR A 912 -5.70 -11.08 12.50
N ARG A 913 -6.32 -10.79 11.35
CA ARG A 913 -5.61 -10.50 10.10
C ARG A 913 -5.12 -9.06 9.99
N ARG A 914 -5.44 -8.20 10.96
CA ARG A 914 -5.13 -6.77 10.95
C ARG A 914 -4.12 -6.44 12.04
N ILE A 915 -2.90 -6.14 11.63
CA ILE A 915 -1.77 -5.81 12.52
C ILE A 915 -1.43 -4.33 12.33
N PRO A 916 -1.89 -3.40 13.20
CA PRO A 916 -1.55 -1.99 13.10
C PRO A 916 -0.03 -1.74 13.18
N ALA A 917 0.49 -0.75 12.45
CA ALA A 917 1.92 -0.46 12.45
C ALA A 917 2.47 0.11 13.77
N GLN A 918 1.60 0.57 14.67
CA GLN A 918 1.97 0.97 16.02
C GLN A 918 2.10 -0.21 16.99
N ASN A 919 1.63 -1.40 16.61
CA ASN A 919 1.62 -2.59 17.45
C ASN A 919 2.93 -3.36 17.33
N LEU A 920 4.02 -2.74 17.79
CA LEU A 920 5.35 -3.33 17.87
C LEU A 920 5.97 -3.06 19.25
N PHE A 921 6.44 -4.12 19.91
CA PHE A 921 7.12 -4.04 21.19
C PHE A 921 8.47 -4.75 21.09
N LEU A 922 9.52 -4.15 21.64
CA LEU A 922 10.88 -4.68 21.58
C LEU A 922 11.35 -5.13 22.96
N LEU A 923 11.87 -6.36 23.03
CA LEU A 923 12.60 -6.86 24.20
C LEU A 923 14.06 -6.38 24.20
N GLU A 924 14.77 -6.60 25.31
CA GLU A 924 16.20 -6.30 25.43
C GLU A 924 16.99 -7.20 24.46
N GLY A 925 17.74 -6.57 23.54
CA GLY A 925 18.46 -7.30 22.49
C GLY A 925 19.66 -8.12 22.97
N GLU A 926 20.18 -7.85 24.17
CA GLU A 926 21.39 -8.50 24.72
C GLU A 926 21.21 -10.03 24.90
N TYR A 927 19.97 -10.50 25.07
CA TYR A 927 19.66 -11.90 25.30
C TYR A 927 19.36 -12.70 24.01
N GLY A 928 19.44 -12.05 22.84
CA GLY A 928 19.26 -12.67 21.52
C GLY A 928 17.82 -12.70 21.00
N ALA A 929 17.62 -13.43 19.90
CA ALA A 929 16.34 -13.54 19.22
C ALA A 929 15.27 -14.27 20.03
N ILE A 930 14.00 -13.94 19.80
CA ILE A 930 12.86 -14.68 20.33
C ILE A 930 12.74 -15.99 19.56
N ASN A 931 12.70 -17.11 20.30
CA ASN A 931 12.62 -18.46 19.73
C ASN A 931 11.28 -19.15 20.01
N GLY A 932 10.48 -18.65 20.95
CA GLY A 932 9.13 -19.17 21.18
C GLY A 932 8.28 -18.32 22.12
N LEU A 933 6.97 -18.54 22.03
CA LEU A 933 5.91 -17.85 22.76
C LEU A 933 4.97 -18.88 23.40
N ILE A 934 4.76 -18.74 24.71
CA ILE A 934 3.92 -19.64 25.52
C ILE A 934 2.95 -18.83 26.37
N THR A 935 1.77 -19.39 26.59
CA THR A 935 0.78 -18.88 27.52
C THR A 935 0.68 -19.75 28.76
N LEU A 936 0.57 -19.11 29.93
CA LEU A 936 0.23 -19.79 31.19
C LEU A 936 -0.52 -18.80 32.09
N PHE A 937 -1.65 -19.21 32.66
CA PHE A 937 -2.53 -18.37 33.50
C PHE A 937 -2.85 -16.99 32.88
N ASP A 938 -3.24 -16.98 31.60
CA ASP A 938 -3.54 -15.78 30.81
C ASP A 938 -2.40 -14.76 30.65
N ASN A 939 -1.18 -15.11 31.04
CA ASN A 939 0.03 -14.32 30.84
C ASN A 939 0.85 -14.86 29.67
N LEU A 940 1.52 -13.94 28.97
CA LEU A 940 2.44 -14.28 27.88
C LEU A 940 3.85 -14.44 28.44
N TYR A 941 4.47 -15.58 28.13
CA TYR A 941 5.88 -15.83 28.40
C TYR A 941 6.63 -15.94 27.08
N VAL A 942 7.76 -15.26 27.02
CA VAL A 942 8.59 -15.13 25.82
C VAL A 942 9.97 -15.68 26.15
N GLY A 943 10.42 -16.64 25.35
CA GLY A 943 11.78 -17.18 25.44
C GLY A 943 12.67 -16.59 24.38
N GLN A 944 13.70 -15.90 24.83
CA GLN A 944 14.86 -15.53 24.03
C GLN A 944 15.95 -16.60 24.13
N GLN A 945 16.99 -16.49 23.31
CA GLN A 945 18.11 -17.43 23.31
C GLN A 945 18.83 -17.56 24.67
N ARG A 946 18.81 -16.51 25.50
CA ARG A 946 19.46 -16.45 26.83
C ARG A 946 18.55 -15.98 27.97
N ALA A 947 17.28 -15.71 27.71
CA ALA A 947 16.38 -15.15 28.71
C ALA A 947 14.96 -15.70 28.58
N VAL A 948 14.23 -15.68 29.70
CA VAL A 948 12.79 -15.92 29.73
C VAL A 948 12.14 -14.71 30.40
N SER A 949 11.15 -14.12 29.74
CA SER A 949 10.44 -12.94 30.22
C SER A 949 8.94 -13.15 30.22
N GLN A 950 8.26 -12.61 31.22
CA GLN A 950 6.81 -12.44 31.23
C GLN A 950 6.47 -11.08 30.63
N VAL A 951 5.63 -11.08 29.61
CA VAL A 951 5.13 -9.85 28.96
C VAL A 951 3.67 -9.68 29.35
N SER A 952 3.34 -8.52 29.90
CA SER A 952 1.97 -8.23 30.29
C SER A 952 1.15 -7.81 29.07
N VAL A 953 0.04 -8.50 28.80
CA VAL A 953 -0.93 -8.14 27.74
C VAL A 953 -2.18 -7.56 28.41
N ASP A 954 -2.65 -6.39 27.99
CA ASP A 954 -3.79 -5.66 28.55
C ASP A 954 -3.67 -5.34 30.05
N LEU A 955 -2.74 -4.45 30.41
CA LEU A 955 -2.62 -3.94 31.78
C LEU A 955 -3.75 -2.95 32.11
N ARG A 956 -4.52 -3.26 33.16
CA ARG A 956 -5.43 -2.30 33.81
C ARG A 956 -4.74 -1.75 35.05
N GLU A 957 -4.36 -0.47 35.04
CA GLU A 957 -3.87 0.19 36.25
C GLU A 957 -5.08 0.61 37.10
N VAL A 958 -5.10 0.14 38.34
CA VAL A 958 -6.10 0.54 39.33
C VAL A 958 -5.47 1.61 40.20
N ILE A 959 -5.96 2.85 40.11
CA ILE A 959 -5.56 3.92 41.02
C ILE A 959 -6.44 3.80 42.27
N PRO A 960 -5.88 3.52 43.46
CA PRO A 960 -6.65 3.52 44.69
C PRO A 960 -7.09 4.96 45.00
N THR A 961 -8.40 5.21 44.99
CA THR A 961 -8.96 6.48 45.47
C THR A 961 -9.22 6.38 46.98
N GLN A 962 -9.11 7.50 47.70
CA GLN A 962 -9.35 7.57 49.16
C GLN A 962 -10.78 7.18 49.58
N SER A 963 -11.70 6.97 48.64
CA SER A 963 -13.10 6.59 48.88
C SER A 963 -13.42 5.11 48.65
N GLY A 964 -12.41 4.25 48.45
CA GLY A 964 -12.61 2.79 48.46
C GLY A 964 -13.31 2.21 47.23
N GLN A 965 -13.44 2.98 46.14
CA GLN A 965 -13.87 2.48 44.83
C GLN A 965 -12.69 2.57 43.84
N PRO A 966 -12.17 1.43 43.35
CA PRO A 966 -11.02 1.41 42.46
C PRO A 966 -11.35 2.05 41.11
N LEU A 967 -10.63 3.12 40.75
CA LEU A 967 -10.71 3.72 39.42
C LEU A 967 -9.73 2.98 38.50
N SER A 968 -10.26 2.19 37.56
CA SER A 968 -9.49 1.50 36.52
C SER A 968 -9.20 2.50 35.40
N VAL A 969 -7.97 3.00 35.32
CA VAL A 969 -7.51 3.81 34.18
C VAL A 969 -6.76 2.87 33.22
N ALA A 970 -7.23 2.76 31.98
CA ALA A 970 -6.51 2.01 30.96
C ALA A 970 -5.22 2.77 30.64
N THR A 971 -4.06 2.14 30.87
CA THR A 971 -2.82 2.66 30.30
C THR A 971 -2.94 2.54 28.79
N GLY A 972 -2.63 3.60 28.03
CA GLY A 972 -2.80 3.61 26.57
C GLY A 972 -1.91 2.61 25.80
N ARG A 973 -1.23 1.67 26.47
CA ARG A 973 -0.38 0.62 25.87
C ARG A 973 -1.02 -0.76 26.07
N GLU A 974 -1.42 -1.39 24.96
CA GLU A 974 -2.05 -2.71 24.95
C GLU A 974 -1.10 -3.87 25.32
N VAL A 975 0.19 -3.73 25.04
CA VAL A 975 1.26 -4.63 25.48
C VAL A 975 2.21 -3.84 26.38
N GLY A 976 2.38 -4.34 27.60
CA GLY A 976 3.07 -3.69 28.71
C GLY A 976 4.56 -4.04 28.81
N PRO A 977 5.24 -3.62 29.90
CA PRO A 977 6.64 -3.95 30.13
C PRO A 977 6.87 -5.47 30.23
N ALA A 978 8.11 -5.88 29.94
CA ALA A 978 8.59 -7.23 30.11
C ALA A 978 9.31 -7.38 31.46
N GLU A 979 8.92 -8.38 32.24
CA GLU A 979 9.60 -8.78 33.48
C GLU A 979 10.43 -10.03 33.21
N TYR A 980 11.75 -9.94 33.41
CA TYR A 980 12.65 -11.07 33.16
C TYR A 980 12.67 -12.03 34.34
N LEU A 981 12.13 -13.24 34.12
CA LEU A 981 12.21 -14.35 35.06
C LEU A 981 13.64 -14.88 35.17
N SER A 982 14.38 -14.88 34.05
CA SER A 982 15.79 -15.25 33.98
C SER A 982 16.47 -14.50 32.83
N ARG A 983 17.71 -14.08 33.07
CA ARG A 983 18.60 -13.43 32.09
C ARG A 983 19.76 -14.32 31.63
N GLN A 984 19.78 -15.57 32.10
CA GLN A 984 20.87 -16.52 31.83
C GLN A 984 20.40 -17.80 31.13
N THR A 985 19.11 -18.11 31.24
CA THR A 985 18.49 -19.33 30.72
C THR A 985 17.43 -18.98 29.69
N GLY A 986 17.34 -19.78 28.63
CA GLY A 986 16.37 -19.59 27.55
C GLY A 986 16.29 -20.84 26.67
N TRP A 987 15.51 -20.79 25.59
CA TRP A 987 15.38 -21.93 24.68
C TRP A 987 15.78 -21.57 23.24
N GLN A 988 16.39 -22.51 22.52
CA GLN A 988 17.03 -22.26 21.22
C GLN A 988 16.13 -22.54 20.02
N ARG A 989 15.09 -23.37 20.19
CA ARG A 989 14.11 -23.69 19.15
C ARG A 989 12.71 -23.56 19.71
N ARG A 990 11.73 -23.31 18.85
CA ARG A 990 10.32 -23.20 19.24
C ARG A 990 9.79 -24.45 19.93
N GLN A 991 10.23 -25.63 19.47
CA GLN A 991 9.76 -26.94 19.94
C GLN A 991 10.30 -27.31 21.34
N HIS A 992 11.30 -26.57 21.84
CA HIS A 992 11.92 -26.85 23.13
C HIS A 992 11.07 -26.39 24.32
N ALA A 993 9.90 -25.80 24.10
CA ALA A 993 9.06 -25.28 25.16
C ALA A 993 7.59 -25.67 24.92
N TRP A 994 6.90 -26.06 25.99
CA TRP A 994 5.51 -26.49 25.96
C TRP A 994 4.83 -26.23 27.31
N SER A 995 3.50 -26.16 27.32
CA SER A 995 2.70 -25.84 28.50
C SER A 995 1.83 -27.02 28.94
N SER A 996 1.73 -27.23 30.25
CA SER A 996 0.67 -27.97 30.90
C SER A 996 -0.35 -27.00 31.51
N PRO A 997 -1.51 -27.47 32.00
CA PRO A 997 -2.47 -26.62 32.71
C PRO A 997 -1.91 -25.94 33.97
N ARG A 998 -0.86 -26.49 34.58
CA ARG A 998 -0.31 -26.02 35.86
C ARG A 998 1.06 -25.34 35.74
N SER A 999 1.82 -25.61 34.69
CA SER A 999 3.22 -25.20 34.56
C SER A 999 3.62 -25.13 33.08
N PHE A 1000 4.68 -24.42 32.75
CA PHE A 1000 5.33 -24.60 31.45
C PHE A 1000 6.73 -25.16 31.63
N TYR A 1001 7.18 -25.91 30.63
CA TYR A 1001 8.44 -26.61 30.63
C TYR A 1001 9.26 -26.14 29.44
N PHE A 1002 10.58 -26.12 29.60
CA PHE A 1002 11.47 -25.88 28.48
C PHE A 1002 12.83 -26.52 28.66
N VAL A 1003 13.50 -26.78 27.53
CA VAL A 1003 14.87 -27.28 27.47
C VAL A 1003 15.79 -26.15 27.02
N ASP A 1004 16.80 -25.88 27.84
CA ASP A 1004 17.93 -25.04 27.43
C ASP A 1004 19.03 -25.94 26.87
N ALA A 1005 19.09 -26.03 25.55
CA ALA A 1005 20.07 -26.84 24.83
C ALA A 1005 21.51 -26.33 25.01
N ARG A 1006 21.71 -25.06 25.39
CA ARG A 1006 23.05 -24.54 25.66
C ARG A 1006 23.59 -24.93 27.02
N GLN A 1007 22.71 -24.98 28.01
CA GLN A 1007 23.07 -25.38 29.37
C GLN A 1007 22.92 -26.89 29.60
N HIS A 1008 22.32 -27.62 28.65
CA HIS A 1008 21.93 -29.02 28.79
C HIS A 1008 21.05 -29.28 30.02
N LYS A 1009 20.02 -28.44 30.18
CA LYS A 1009 19.13 -28.47 31.36
C LYS A 1009 17.66 -28.47 30.96
N PHE A 1010 16.86 -29.15 31.77
CA PHE A 1010 15.41 -29.18 31.65
C PHE A 1010 14.79 -28.39 32.81
N PHE A 1011 13.98 -27.40 32.46
CA PHE A 1011 13.37 -26.44 33.39
C PHE A 1011 11.86 -26.60 33.46
N ARG A 1012 11.32 -26.33 34.64
CA ARG A 1012 9.89 -26.15 34.90
C ARG A 1012 9.67 -24.76 35.49
N PHE A 1013 8.65 -24.06 35.00
CA PHE A 1013 8.12 -22.86 35.64
C PHE A 1013 6.71 -23.14 36.16
N SER A 1014 6.53 -22.97 37.47
CA SER A 1014 5.26 -23.15 38.17
C SER A 1014 5.02 -21.98 39.13
N GLN A 1015 3.97 -22.05 39.97
CA GLN A 1015 3.77 -21.09 41.06
C GLN A 1015 4.97 -21.01 42.03
N ALA A 1016 5.82 -22.03 42.09
CA ALA A 1016 7.05 -22.05 42.90
C ALA A 1016 8.23 -21.30 42.24
N GLY A 1017 8.04 -20.76 41.04
CA GLY A 1017 9.08 -20.09 40.25
C GLY A 1017 9.75 -21.02 39.24
N LEU A 1018 10.91 -20.58 38.73
CA LEU A 1018 11.70 -21.29 37.72
C LEU A 1018 12.67 -22.28 38.39
N GLU A 1019 12.54 -23.58 38.06
CA GLU A 1019 13.30 -24.67 38.69
C GLU A 1019 13.96 -25.59 37.64
N PRO A 1020 15.27 -25.88 37.74
CA PRO A 1020 15.94 -26.89 36.92
C PRO A 1020 15.66 -28.31 37.44
N ILE A 1021 14.63 -28.96 36.91
CA ILE A 1021 14.24 -30.32 37.33
C ILE A 1021 15.26 -31.40 36.92
N SER A 1022 16.06 -31.14 35.88
CA SER A 1022 17.19 -32.02 35.53
C SER A 1022 18.24 -32.12 36.64
N ASP A 1023 18.50 -31.02 37.34
CA ASP A 1023 19.54 -30.95 38.37
C ASP A 1023 19.02 -31.52 39.69
N ARG A 1024 17.75 -31.26 40.02
CA ARG A 1024 17.11 -31.78 41.24
C ARG A 1024 17.07 -33.30 41.27
N ASP A 1025 16.67 -33.92 40.15
CA ASP A 1025 16.41 -35.36 40.08
C ASP A 1025 17.58 -36.14 39.46
N GLY A 1026 18.74 -35.49 39.26
CA GLY A 1026 19.99 -36.14 38.81
C GLY A 1026 20.06 -36.50 37.31
N TYR A 1027 19.14 -35.98 36.50
CA TYR A 1027 19.04 -36.26 35.07
C TYR A 1027 19.99 -35.43 34.19
N HIS A 1028 20.72 -34.49 34.78
CA HIS A 1028 21.66 -33.60 34.08
C HIS A 1028 22.73 -34.36 33.27
N ASN A 1029 23.32 -35.41 33.84
CA ASN A 1029 24.40 -36.17 33.18
C ASN A 1029 23.96 -36.87 31.89
N GLN A 1030 22.68 -37.26 31.82
CA GLN A 1030 22.12 -37.92 30.65
C GLN A 1030 21.76 -36.92 29.53
N LEU A 1031 21.46 -35.66 29.88
CA LEU A 1031 21.23 -34.58 28.91
C LEU A 1031 22.52 -33.99 28.34
N LEU A 1032 23.65 -34.13 29.05
CA LEU A 1032 24.98 -33.68 28.58
C LEU A 1032 25.55 -34.55 27.44
N SER A 1033 25.14 -35.82 27.34
CA SER A 1033 25.62 -36.73 26.28
C SER A 1033 24.86 -36.60 24.96
N ASP A 1034 23.75 -35.87 24.96
CA ASP A 1034 22.76 -35.89 23.88
C ASP A 1034 22.72 -34.58 23.09
N ASP A 1035 22.43 -34.68 21.79
CA ASP A 1035 22.11 -33.51 20.96
C ASP A 1035 20.65 -33.08 21.21
N LEU A 1036 20.49 -32.08 22.07
CA LEU A 1036 19.19 -31.55 22.49
C LEU A 1036 18.46 -30.78 21.38
N ASN A 1037 19.06 -30.59 20.19
CA ASN A 1037 18.40 -29.92 19.07
C ASN A 1037 17.23 -30.71 18.46
N GLY A 1038 17.23 -32.04 18.64
CA GLY A 1038 16.16 -32.93 18.14
C GLY A 1038 15.07 -33.22 19.16
N TYR A 1039 15.08 -32.55 20.31
CA TYR A 1039 14.16 -32.83 21.39
C TYR A 1039 12.87 -32.00 21.29
N THR A 1040 11.73 -32.63 21.57
CA THR A 1040 10.42 -32.01 21.67
C THR A 1040 9.72 -32.50 22.93
N GLY A 1041 8.73 -31.76 23.44
CA GLY A 1041 7.92 -32.20 24.56
C GLY A 1041 6.45 -32.30 24.24
N CYS A 1042 5.74 -33.17 24.94
CA CYS A 1042 4.28 -33.24 24.91
C CYS A 1042 3.72 -33.51 26.32
N PHE A 1043 2.49 -33.07 26.57
CA PHE A 1043 1.78 -33.31 27.83
C PHE A 1043 0.65 -34.32 27.60
N ASP A 1044 0.64 -35.42 28.36
CA ASP A 1044 -0.52 -36.32 28.42
C ASP A 1044 -1.43 -35.91 29.58
N SER A 1045 -2.60 -35.38 29.22
CA SER A 1045 -3.61 -34.90 30.17
C SER A 1045 -4.34 -36.01 30.92
N ARG A 1046 -4.20 -37.28 30.51
CA ARG A 1046 -4.85 -38.41 31.20
C ARG A 1046 -4.06 -38.86 32.43
N ASP A 1047 -2.73 -38.86 32.30
CA ASP A 1047 -1.81 -39.33 33.33
C ASP A 1047 -1.10 -38.18 34.08
N ASP A 1048 -1.39 -36.92 33.71
CA ASP A 1048 -0.67 -35.72 34.18
C ASP A 1048 0.86 -35.89 34.00
N THR A 1049 1.27 -36.47 32.86
CA THR A 1049 2.68 -36.73 32.55
C THR A 1049 3.19 -35.87 31.40
N VAL A 1050 4.38 -35.31 31.61
CA VAL A 1050 5.12 -34.56 30.60
C VAL A 1050 6.17 -35.49 30.01
N HIS A 1051 6.12 -35.70 28.71
CA HIS A 1051 7.11 -36.49 27.99
C HIS A 1051 8.09 -35.57 27.27
N LEU A 1052 9.37 -35.80 27.51
CA LEU A 1052 10.47 -35.28 26.73
C LEU A 1052 10.88 -36.36 25.71
N LEU A 1053 10.73 -36.06 24.42
CA LEU A 1053 10.95 -36.97 23.30
C LEU A 1053 12.25 -36.57 22.59
N GLY A 1054 13.23 -37.46 22.56
CA GLY A 1054 14.49 -37.28 21.86
C GLY A 1054 14.70 -38.33 20.74
N PRO A 1055 15.76 -38.17 19.92
CA PRO A 1055 16.07 -39.09 18.83
C PRO A 1055 16.39 -40.52 19.28
N LEU A 1056 16.94 -40.68 20.48
CA LEU A 1056 17.45 -41.96 21.02
C LEU A 1056 16.62 -42.51 22.18
N GLY A 1057 15.62 -41.77 22.68
CA GLY A 1057 14.77 -42.22 23.78
C GLY A 1057 13.72 -41.19 24.24
N ARG A 1058 12.88 -41.59 25.19
CA ARG A 1058 11.88 -40.71 25.83
C ARG A 1058 12.02 -40.73 27.34
N VAL A 1059 11.72 -39.59 27.97
CA VAL A 1059 11.74 -39.39 29.43
C VAL A 1059 10.39 -38.85 29.86
N ALA A 1060 9.73 -39.51 30.81
CA ALA A 1060 8.44 -39.08 31.35
C ALA A 1060 8.60 -38.48 32.74
N TYR A 1061 8.04 -37.29 32.95
CA TYR A 1061 7.97 -36.58 34.23
C TYR A 1061 6.50 -36.47 34.65
N ASN A 1062 6.12 -37.02 35.80
CA ASN A 1062 4.75 -36.92 36.28
C ASN A 1062 4.59 -35.69 37.18
N GLU A 1063 3.63 -34.82 36.85
CA GLU A 1063 3.42 -33.57 37.58
C GLU A 1063 2.90 -33.81 39.01
N VAL A 1064 2.07 -34.85 39.20
CA VAL A 1064 1.46 -35.18 40.49
C VAL A 1064 2.47 -35.84 41.42
N LEU A 1065 3.27 -36.77 40.90
CA LEU A 1065 4.33 -37.45 41.66
C LEU A 1065 5.59 -36.61 41.80
N ASN A 1066 5.69 -35.50 41.04
CA ASN A 1066 6.83 -34.58 41.02
C ASN A 1066 8.19 -35.28 40.85
N CYS A 1067 8.25 -36.28 39.98
CA CYS A 1067 9.47 -37.04 39.68
C CYS A 1067 9.45 -37.63 38.25
N PHE A 1068 10.62 -38.04 37.76
CA PHE A 1068 10.74 -38.83 36.55
C PHE A 1068 10.25 -40.27 36.78
N VAL A 1069 9.33 -40.74 35.94
CA VAL A 1069 8.62 -42.01 36.16
C VAL A 1069 9.10 -43.11 35.21
N SER A 1070 9.53 -42.75 33.99
CA SER A 1070 10.01 -43.74 33.03
C SER A 1070 10.99 -43.17 32.01
N THR A 1071 11.90 -44.04 31.56
CA THR A 1071 12.84 -43.81 30.45
C THR A 1071 12.68 -44.95 29.46
N HIS A 1072 12.51 -44.68 28.18
CA HIS A 1072 12.38 -45.75 27.18
C HIS A 1072 13.36 -45.57 26.02
N GLU A 1073 14.05 -46.65 25.68
CA GLU A 1073 14.91 -46.79 24.51
C GLU A 1073 14.08 -47.35 23.36
N ASN A 1074 13.33 -46.52 22.63
CA ASN A 1074 12.72 -46.95 21.38
C ASN A 1074 12.42 -45.77 20.45
N ASN A 1075 12.49 -46.07 19.15
CA ASN A 1075 12.40 -45.18 18.01
C ASN A 1075 11.18 -44.21 18.13
N PRO A 1076 11.36 -42.88 17.99
CA PRO A 1076 10.31 -41.85 18.16
C PRO A 1076 9.12 -41.95 17.18
N SER A 1077 9.12 -42.94 16.28
CA SER A 1077 8.20 -43.17 15.16
C SER A 1077 6.70 -43.34 15.49
N ALA A 1078 6.28 -43.21 16.75
CA ALA A 1078 4.89 -43.45 17.15
C ALA A 1078 4.14 -42.21 17.69
N TRP A 1079 4.82 -41.10 18.01
CA TRP A 1079 4.16 -39.98 18.70
C TRP A 1079 3.99 -38.78 17.77
N LEU A 1080 2.76 -38.59 17.30
CA LEU A 1080 2.33 -37.33 16.70
C LEU A 1080 1.73 -36.48 17.82
N ASP A 1081 2.39 -35.39 18.19
CA ASP A 1081 1.77 -34.36 19.01
C ASP A 1081 0.86 -33.50 18.11
N ILE A 1082 -0.44 -33.81 18.13
CA ILE A 1082 -1.46 -32.99 17.49
C ILE A 1082 -2.14 -32.15 18.58
N GLY A 1083 -1.67 -30.91 18.77
CA GLY A 1083 -2.32 -29.95 19.66
C GLY A 1083 -2.36 -30.38 21.13
N GLY A 1084 -1.28 -30.98 21.64
CA GLY A 1084 -1.20 -31.46 23.02
C GLY A 1084 -1.87 -32.81 23.25
N VAL A 1085 -2.31 -33.49 22.18
CA VAL A 1085 -2.83 -34.86 22.25
C VAL A 1085 -1.81 -35.79 21.60
N PRO A 1086 -1.13 -36.64 22.39
CA PRO A 1086 -0.29 -37.66 21.81
C PRO A 1086 -1.14 -38.72 21.10
N MET A 1087 -0.90 -38.92 19.80
CA MET A 1087 -1.52 -40.04 19.08
C MET A 1087 -0.79 -41.36 19.37
N THR A 1088 -0.98 -41.94 20.56
CA THR A 1088 -1.01 -43.40 20.78
C THR A 1088 -1.91 -43.77 21.97
N GLN A 1089 -2.35 -45.03 21.99
CA GLN A 1089 -3.20 -45.62 23.03
C GLN A 1089 -2.48 -45.62 24.39
N PRO A 1090 -3.14 -45.16 25.48
CA PRO A 1090 -2.68 -45.42 26.83
C PRO A 1090 -3.11 -46.85 27.17
N ALA A 1091 -2.17 -47.75 27.41
CA ALA A 1091 -2.47 -48.86 28.30
C ALA A 1091 -2.47 -48.25 29.71
N GLY A 1092 -3.65 -47.82 30.16
CA GLY A 1092 -3.88 -47.61 31.59
C GLY A 1092 -3.58 -48.91 32.35
N GLU A 1093 -3.07 -48.74 33.56
CA GLU A 1093 -2.48 -49.73 34.47
C GLU A 1093 -0.97 -49.99 34.27
N TYR A 1094 -0.19 -49.80 35.34
CA TYR A 1094 1.22 -50.19 35.43
C TYR A 1094 1.35 -51.72 35.33
N ASN A 1095 1.29 -52.23 34.11
CA ASN A 1095 1.51 -53.61 33.72
C ASN A 1095 2.50 -53.60 32.54
N VAL A 1096 3.63 -54.30 32.61
CA VAL A 1096 4.52 -54.47 31.44
C VAL A 1096 3.92 -55.54 30.52
N VAL A 1097 2.79 -55.24 29.91
CA VAL A 1097 2.29 -56.06 28.79
C VAL A 1097 3.22 -55.77 27.60
N VAL A 1098 3.84 -56.80 27.05
CA VAL A 1098 4.58 -56.73 25.78
C VAL A 1098 3.68 -57.31 24.70
N PRO A 1099 2.71 -56.57 24.14
CA PRO A 1099 1.94 -57.08 23.02
C PRO A 1099 2.78 -56.91 21.76
N GLY A 1100 3.32 -58.00 21.21
CA GLY A 1100 3.99 -57.94 19.92
C GLY A 1100 4.94 -59.08 19.59
N ARG A 1101 5.14 -59.30 18.29
CA ARG A 1101 6.12 -60.24 17.72
C ARG A 1101 7.54 -59.82 18.10
N LEU A 1102 8.28 -60.67 18.81
CA LEU A 1102 9.72 -60.50 19.00
C LEU A 1102 10.45 -60.84 17.69
N SER A 1103 10.91 -59.83 16.96
CA SER A 1103 11.70 -60.01 15.71
C SER A 1103 13.22 -59.99 15.94
N ARG A 1104 13.67 -59.72 17.18
CA ARG A 1104 15.07 -59.69 17.61
C ARG A 1104 15.19 -60.16 19.07
N ASN A 1105 16.41 -60.43 19.53
CA ASN A 1105 16.68 -60.64 20.96
C ASN A 1105 16.30 -59.37 21.74
N LEU A 1106 15.55 -59.52 22.83
CA LEU A 1106 15.08 -58.42 23.68
C LEU A 1106 15.80 -58.49 25.02
N SER A 1107 16.28 -57.36 25.53
CA SER A 1107 16.83 -57.22 26.88
C SER A 1107 15.98 -56.21 27.66
N LEU A 1108 15.50 -56.58 28.85
CA LEU A 1108 14.73 -55.71 29.74
C LEU A 1108 15.55 -55.45 31.01
N SER A 1109 15.99 -54.21 31.22
CA SER A 1109 16.78 -53.81 32.39
C SER A 1109 16.02 -52.85 33.29
N PHE A 1110 16.01 -53.10 34.61
CA PHE A 1110 15.43 -52.21 35.60
C PHE A 1110 16.13 -52.32 36.96
N VAL A 1111 16.07 -51.25 37.76
CA VAL A 1111 16.66 -51.19 39.10
C VAL A 1111 15.61 -51.54 40.14
N VAL A 1112 15.85 -52.58 40.91
CA VAL A 1112 15.08 -52.93 42.09
C VAL A 1112 15.64 -52.15 43.28
N ASN A 1113 14.75 -51.49 44.03
CA ASN A 1113 15.08 -50.66 45.20
C ASN A 1113 15.98 -49.46 44.83
N PRO A 1114 15.54 -48.51 43.98
CA PRO A 1114 16.39 -47.45 43.44
C PRO A 1114 16.86 -46.40 44.46
N VAL A 1115 16.29 -46.37 45.68
CA VAL A 1115 16.73 -45.48 46.77
C VAL A 1115 16.90 -46.25 48.09
N PRO A 1116 18.11 -46.71 48.45
CA PRO A 1116 18.29 -47.41 49.73
C PRO A 1116 19.60 -47.11 50.48
N GLY A 1117 19.47 -46.58 51.70
CA GLY A 1117 20.60 -46.32 52.59
C GLY A 1117 21.15 -47.53 53.37
N GLN A 1118 20.62 -48.75 53.18
CA GLN A 1118 21.10 -49.95 53.89
C GLN A 1118 21.20 -51.19 53.00
N PRO A 1119 22.25 -52.03 53.17
CA PRO A 1119 22.42 -53.26 52.42
C PRO A 1119 21.35 -54.29 52.82
N LYS A 1120 20.67 -54.84 51.82
CA LYS A 1120 19.62 -55.87 51.96
C LYS A 1120 20.12 -57.19 51.39
N THR A 1121 19.56 -58.29 51.87
CA THR A 1121 19.75 -59.63 51.29
C THR A 1121 18.53 -59.99 50.47
N PHE A 1122 18.69 -60.11 49.14
CA PHE A 1122 17.64 -60.50 48.21
C PHE A 1122 17.47 -62.02 48.20
N GLY A 1123 16.25 -62.50 48.42
CA GLY A 1123 15.94 -63.92 48.60
C GLY A 1123 15.52 -64.61 47.31
N THR A 1124 14.30 -64.31 46.88
CA THR A 1124 13.67 -64.95 45.72
C THR A 1124 13.15 -63.87 44.79
N GLY A 1125 13.38 -64.04 43.49
CA GLY A 1125 12.74 -63.24 42.45
C GLY A 1125 11.52 -63.99 41.92
N ILE A 1126 10.42 -63.29 41.73
CA ILE A 1126 9.20 -63.82 41.12
C ILE A 1126 8.90 -62.97 39.90
N LEU A 1127 8.91 -63.59 38.73
CA LEU A 1127 8.55 -62.95 37.47
C LEU A 1127 7.20 -63.48 36.99
N THR A 1128 6.18 -62.64 37.04
CA THR A 1128 4.85 -62.95 36.50
C THR A 1128 4.87 -62.68 35.00
N CYS A 1129 4.76 -63.71 34.18
CA CYS A 1129 4.80 -63.61 32.72
C CYS A 1129 3.99 -64.74 32.07
N SER A 1130 3.78 -64.70 30.75
CA SER A 1130 3.13 -65.79 30.02
C SER A 1130 4.06 -66.98 29.84
N ARG A 1131 3.49 -68.19 29.69
CA ARG A 1131 4.30 -69.42 29.57
C ARG A 1131 5.20 -69.37 28.34
N ALA A 1132 4.67 -68.84 27.24
CA ALA A 1132 5.42 -68.64 26.02
C ALA A 1132 6.63 -67.72 26.24
N LEU A 1133 6.50 -66.66 27.06
CA LEU A 1133 7.58 -65.71 27.30
C LEU A 1133 8.72 -66.35 28.10
N PHE A 1134 8.36 -67.15 29.11
CA PHE A 1134 9.33 -67.97 29.84
C PHE A 1134 10.05 -68.95 28.91
N ASP A 1135 9.36 -69.51 27.92
CA ASP A 1135 10.00 -70.44 26.99
C ASP A 1135 11.04 -69.75 26.09
N SER A 1136 10.85 -68.47 25.76
CA SER A 1136 11.81 -67.63 25.03
C SER A 1136 12.97 -67.06 25.88
N LEU A 1137 12.87 -67.13 27.21
CA LEU A 1137 13.88 -66.59 28.13
C LEU A 1137 15.23 -67.29 27.96
N THR A 1138 16.30 -66.51 27.75
CA THR A 1138 17.68 -67.03 27.64
C THR A 1138 18.37 -67.06 29.00
N ASN A 1139 18.42 -65.91 29.67
CA ASN A 1139 18.97 -65.77 31.00
C ASN A 1139 18.39 -64.53 31.70
N ILE A 1140 18.57 -64.46 33.01
CA ILE A 1140 18.36 -63.26 33.81
C ILE A 1140 19.68 -62.92 34.47
N SER A 1141 20.31 -61.81 34.11
CA SER A 1141 21.49 -61.31 34.81
C SER A 1141 21.07 -60.31 35.87
N VAL A 1142 21.50 -60.55 37.11
CA VAL A 1142 21.26 -59.67 38.25
C VAL A 1142 22.60 -59.19 38.79
N SER A 1143 22.74 -57.90 39.06
CA SER A 1143 23.94 -57.33 39.70
C SER A 1143 23.52 -56.43 40.85
N THR A 1144 24.37 -56.32 41.87
CA THR A 1144 24.16 -55.38 42.96
C THR A 1144 25.35 -54.42 43.05
N ASP A 1145 25.22 -53.37 43.85
CA ASP A 1145 26.32 -52.47 44.18
C ASP A 1145 27.46 -53.14 44.98
N GLN A 1146 27.23 -54.33 45.57
CA GLN A 1146 28.22 -55.03 46.39
C GLN A 1146 28.70 -56.37 45.80
N GLN A 1147 28.08 -56.87 44.73
CA GLN A 1147 28.41 -58.16 44.13
C GLN A 1147 28.36 -58.10 42.59
N PRO A 1148 29.30 -58.80 41.92
CA PRO A 1148 29.36 -58.82 40.46
C PRO A 1148 28.11 -59.47 39.84
N PRO A 1149 27.85 -59.25 38.53
CA PRO A 1149 26.67 -59.78 37.86
C PRO A 1149 26.60 -61.31 37.98
N ALA A 1150 25.52 -61.81 38.59
CA ALA A 1150 25.17 -63.22 38.60
C ALA A 1150 24.19 -63.50 37.45
N ILE A 1151 24.54 -64.48 36.61
CA ILE A 1151 23.64 -64.97 35.55
C ILE A 1151 22.79 -66.08 36.14
N ILE A 1152 21.48 -65.94 36.09
CA ILE A 1152 20.53 -66.98 36.46
C ILE A 1152 20.10 -67.67 35.17
N GLU A 1153 20.56 -68.90 35.00
CA GLU A 1153 20.17 -69.74 33.89
C GLU A 1153 18.74 -70.27 34.05
N LYS A 1154 18.06 -70.50 32.91
CA LYS A 1154 16.67 -70.97 32.85
C LYS A 1154 16.42 -72.27 33.63
N ASN A 1155 17.42 -73.16 33.71
CA ASN A 1155 17.36 -74.43 34.45
C ASN A 1155 17.15 -74.26 35.98
N ARG A 1156 17.50 -73.09 36.55
CA ARG A 1156 17.31 -72.78 37.97
C ARG A 1156 15.98 -72.09 38.26
N MET A 1157 15.17 -71.86 37.24
CA MET A 1157 13.89 -71.18 37.34
C MET A 1157 12.74 -72.19 37.34
N ARG A 1158 11.71 -71.96 38.15
CA ARG A 1158 10.52 -72.81 38.21
C ARG A 1158 9.29 -72.03 37.80
N TRP A 1159 8.65 -72.49 36.73
CA TRP A 1159 7.34 -72.00 36.32
C TRP A 1159 6.22 -72.64 37.15
N ARG A 1160 5.30 -71.83 37.68
CA ARG A 1160 4.04 -72.23 38.34
C ARG A 1160 2.96 -71.17 38.12
N GLU A 1161 1.80 -71.56 37.60
CA GLU A 1161 0.56 -70.75 37.56
C GLU A 1161 0.75 -69.29 37.07
N GLY A 1162 1.49 -69.07 35.98
CA GLY A 1162 1.73 -67.72 35.44
C GLY A 1162 2.90 -66.96 36.08
N ARG A 1163 3.68 -67.62 36.95
CA ARG A 1163 4.82 -67.04 37.65
C ARG A 1163 6.08 -67.90 37.49
N VAL A 1164 7.21 -67.24 37.30
CA VAL A 1164 8.55 -67.82 37.26
C VAL A 1164 9.26 -67.48 38.56
N TRP A 1165 9.58 -68.52 39.33
CA TRP A 1165 10.33 -68.40 40.58
C TRP A 1165 11.80 -68.62 40.30
N LEU A 1166 12.65 -67.68 40.68
CA LEU A 1166 14.09 -67.78 40.50
C LEU A 1166 14.86 -67.46 41.78
N PRO A 1167 15.91 -68.22 42.10
CA PRO A 1167 16.77 -67.95 43.24
C PRO A 1167 17.71 -66.78 42.92
N LEU A 1168 17.70 -65.74 43.76
CA LEU A 1168 18.62 -64.60 43.65
C LEU A 1168 19.95 -64.92 44.35
N ARG A 1169 20.71 -65.87 43.77
CA ARG A 1169 21.99 -66.39 44.30
C ARG A 1169 23.00 -66.61 43.17
N ALA A 1170 24.28 -66.52 43.47
CA ALA A 1170 25.36 -66.78 42.50
C ALA A 1170 25.34 -68.24 41.97
N ILE A 1171 25.98 -68.46 40.82
CA ILE A 1171 26.12 -69.80 40.19
C ILE A 1171 27.07 -70.68 41.02
N ASP A 1172 28.18 -70.12 41.51
CA ASP A 1172 29.30 -70.89 42.09
C ASP A 1172 29.35 -70.90 43.63
N GLY A 1173 28.32 -70.38 44.31
CA GLY A 1173 28.27 -70.39 45.76
C GLY A 1173 26.88 -69.98 46.26
N GLY A 1174 26.32 -70.75 47.18
CA GLY A 1174 24.96 -70.57 47.71
C GLY A 1174 24.71 -69.27 48.49
N GLU A 1175 25.53 -68.24 48.33
CA GLU A 1175 25.35 -66.95 48.99
C GLU A 1175 24.19 -66.17 48.35
N PRO A 1176 23.25 -65.64 49.16
CA PRO A 1176 22.19 -64.78 48.67
C PRO A 1176 22.74 -63.41 48.24
N LEU A 1177 22.13 -62.83 47.20
CA LEU A 1177 22.57 -61.55 46.66
C LEU A 1177 22.42 -60.43 47.71
N ARG A 1178 23.47 -59.63 47.92
CA ARG A 1178 23.50 -58.54 48.89
C ARG A 1178 23.79 -57.22 48.20
N GLY A 1179 23.08 -56.17 48.60
CA GLY A 1179 23.30 -54.83 48.07
C GLY A 1179 22.29 -53.82 48.57
N SER A 1180 22.63 -52.55 48.41
CA SER A 1180 21.66 -51.46 48.58
C SER A 1180 20.68 -51.49 47.40
N THR A 1181 21.17 -51.54 46.16
CA THR A 1181 20.38 -51.61 44.92
C THR A 1181 20.62 -52.94 44.20
N MET A 1182 19.67 -53.36 43.34
CA MET A 1182 19.87 -54.53 42.47
C MET A 1182 19.40 -54.21 41.04
N ASN A 1183 20.30 -54.27 40.08
CA ASN A 1183 19.99 -54.19 38.66
C ASN A 1183 19.60 -55.56 38.14
N VAL A 1184 18.40 -55.68 37.60
CA VAL A 1184 17.89 -56.91 36.96
C VAL A 1184 17.84 -56.68 35.47
N THR A 1185 18.44 -57.58 34.70
CA THR A 1185 18.40 -57.60 33.23
C THR A 1185 17.91 -58.95 32.75
N ILE A 1186 16.83 -58.96 31.98
CA ILE A 1186 16.14 -60.17 31.52
C ILE A 1186 16.32 -60.27 30.01
N ASN A 1187 16.96 -61.34 29.54
CA ASN A 1187 17.27 -61.53 28.12
C ASN A 1187 16.39 -62.61 27.49
N PHE A 1188 15.78 -62.30 26.34
CA PHE A 1188 14.92 -63.21 25.57
C PHE A 1188 15.54 -63.54 24.21
N SER A 1189 15.41 -64.80 23.78
CA SER A 1189 15.78 -65.31 22.46
C SER A 1189 14.62 -65.25 21.47
N ASN A 1190 14.96 -65.12 20.20
CA ASN A 1190 14.04 -65.19 19.07
C ASN A 1190 13.31 -66.57 19.02
N VAL A 1191 11.99 -66.59 19.21
CA VAL A 1191 11.15 -67.76 18.95
C VAL A 1191 10.03 -67.32 18.01
N GLY A 1192 10.21 -67.56 16.71
CA GLY A 1192 9.28 -67.11 15.68
C GLY A 1192 7.92 -67.80 15.75
N GLY A 1193 6.84 -67.01 15.70
CA GLY A 1193 5.55 -67.46 15.13
C GLY A 1193 4.37 -67.73 16.05
N GLN A 1194 4.43 -67.50 17.36
CA GLN A 1194 3.29 -67.72 18.29
C GLN A 1194 2.81 -66.38 18.91
N PRO A 1195 1.49 -66.08 18.94
CA PRO A 1195 0.94 -64.92 19.65
C PRO A 1195 0.83 -65.16 21.18
N GLY A 1196 0.89 -64.10 22.00
CA GLY A 1196 0.49 -64.14 23.43
C GLY A 1196 1.59 -64.02 24.49
N TYR A 1197 2.62 -63.19 24.29
CA TYR A 1197 3.65 -62.91 25.30
C TYR A 1197 3.19 -61.77 26.24
N TRP A 1198 3.31 -61.93 27.56
CA TRP A 1198 3.07 -60.84 28.53
C TRP A 1198 4.01 -60.96 29.74
N LEU A 1199 4.38 -59.84 30.36
CA LEU A 1199 5.27 -59.77 31.53
C LEU A 1199 4.64 -58.88 32.60
N LEU A 1200 3.73 -59.44 33.41
CA LEU A 1200 2.92 -58.64 34.31
C LEU A 1200 3.71 -57.91 35.41
N LYS A 1201 4.66 -58.59 36.07
CA LYS A 1201 5.23 -58.09 37.34
C LYS A 1201 6.55 -58.77 37.72
N TRP A 1202 7.49 -58.00 38.28
CA TRP A 1202 8.61 -58.53 39.06
C TRP A 1202 8.40 -58.29 40.54
N GLU A 1203 8.55 -59.32 41.36
CA GLU A 1203 8.50 -59.25 42.82
C GLU A 1203 9.80 -59.82 43.39
N THR A 1204 10.27 -59.28 44.51
CA THR A 1204 11.36 -59.91 45.24
C THR A 1204 11.22 -59.73 46.75
N ASP A 1205 11.49 -60.81 47.48
CA ASP A 1205 11.61 -60.76 48.93
C ASP A 1205 13.02 -60.31 49.30
N PHE A 1206 13.13 -59.37 50.24
CA PHE A 1206 14.41 -58.99 50.82
C PHE A 1206 14.37 -58.98 52.35
N ARG A 1207 15.52 -59.29 52.97
CA ARG A 1207 15.72 -59.20 54.42
C ARG A 1207 16.76 -58.13 54.72
N ILE A 1208 16.47 -57.29 55.71
CA ILE A 1208 17.46 -56.38 56.28
C ILE A 1208 18.22 -57.18 57.35
N PRO A 1209 19.55 -57.30 57.29
CA PRO A 1209 20.31 -57.97 58.35
C PRO A 1209 20.14 -57.17 59.65
N PHE A 1210 19.55 -57.79 60.68
CA PHE A 1210 19.60 -57.26 62.04
C PHE A 1210 21.07 -57.20 62.48
N ARG A 1211 21.59 -56.00 62.74
CA ARG A 1211 22.83 -55.85 63.52
C ARG A 1211 22.54 -56.33 64.95
N ALA A 1212 23.32 -57.28 65.44
CA ALA A 1212 23.67 -57.31 66.85
C ALA A 1212 24.64 -56.15 67.14
#